data_AF-A0AA47L7L5-F1
#
_entry.id   AF-A0AA47L7L5-F1
#
_cell.length_a   1.000
_cell.length_b   1.000
_cell.length_c   1.000
_cell.angle_alpha   90.00
_cell.angle_beta   90.00
_cell.angle_gamma   90.00
#
_symmetry.space_group_name_H-M   'P 1'
#
loop_
_entity.id
_entity.type
_entity.pdbx_description
1 polymer ?
#
loop_
_entity_poly.entity_id
_entity_poly.type
_entity_poly.pdbx_seq_one_letter_code
_entity_poly.pdbx_strand_id
1 'polypeptide(L)'
;MNINRFLSKLRTTTLAISSLAIMFAVPAFARLDGAIFTTTPAGDIVNENVRYESKQEVFLDGGPGPNAPRTAAALPAGLYYFQVTDPSGKCLLSSTLDSADTNGGTCYQDVKIKGKNARNAEEFYAEPLACRLFYFDGEGGVTYMNDVVTITQEVKVRGKMVTQSIDIECRHQLGSEYLDVDPTSLPDGETIQLFPFANTPNSGGVYKAWVSTAASVEAACEGTDLYGEETGENCAGFFGFIPRFSKTDNFKAKTAEPEPPNFDIAFRAFHDRNLNCQYDPIIDEVIPNWEFGIRDLAMEMGGMRNTKLSNDSPDEPITFSVFGVEDHQWSLDQFMWWAKKVGFTAMNTPFTHFTTFADLRDFAPTFEDGDLHIGFANALACQTNFDETIKRSAGEDTDEASGNEENDVGFMPSAWAQPTFDDDPVLTIRFGSIGIANLKVCKSFDMNGNGIHDEGEGLIPNWPVNLYIPDSVPVPKPFNPEYPENGEFLVIEQLLLDAGVLPEGENLAEVDANGYVQRMTGEDGCATFFVLVPNVRGEDPAPYEVSESLSAAWNNTSDHTISFDVKSVMKMENGVPLIIGEVYNRSDALNGNEVHFNNICEITADFDTKGYWHNKNGLSELTEADRVYVNGLAPYASPSNYFGAGDEPFDGKFTGGEPVEAAFSGDSAIWMAGTWQSEVSQFLVDSNGNADLNEHKEQLAQQLLAFIFNTRHRPTSEGLTQTTVIWFGDQWMSIGDIISNAVSAWEGSDINQIDQIKTVLDGLNNNDDVPILPSSYEDCPTPDFTQPES
;
A
#
# COMPACT_ATOMS: atom_id res chain seq x y z
N MET A 1 -27.71 -14.71 -51.10
CA MET A 1 -28.82 -13.86 -51.62
C MET A 1 -28.15 -12.72 -52.38
N ASN A 2 -27.90 -12.76 -53.69
CA ASN A 2 -28.78 -12.86 -54.87
C ASN A 2 -29.79 -11.71 -55.00
N ILE A 3 -29.79 -11.08 -56.20
CA ILE A 3 -30.77 -10.13 -56.82
C ILE A 3 -30.44 -8.64 -56.58
N ASN A 4 -30.33 -7.70 -57.54
CA ASN A 4 -30.40 -7.61 -59.02
C ASN A 4 -29.90 -6.18 -59.39
N ARG A 5 -28.95 -5.96 -60.32
CA ARG A 5 -29.10 -5.69 -61.78
C ARG A 5 -29.69 -4.31 -62.19
N PHE A 6 -28.94 -3.57 -63.03
CA PHE A 6 -29.28 -2.96 -64.36
C PHE A 6 -28.52 -1.62 -64.58
N LEU A 7 -27.42 -1.57 -65.38
CA LEU A 7 -27.32 -1.35 -66.85
C LEU A 7 -27.89 -0.02 -67.41
N SER A 8 -27.01 0.84 -67.96
CA SER A 8 -26.95 1.32 -69.37
C SER A 8 -26.18 2.67 -69.46
N LYS A 9 -25.04 2.78 -70.15
CA LYS A 9 -24.81 3.07 -71.60
C LYS A 9 -25.65 4.21 -72.19
N LEU A 10 -24.99 5.31 -72.59
CA LEU A 10 -25.10 6.01 -73.90
C LEU A 10 -24.11 7.22 -73.90
N ARG A 11 -22.98 7.19 -74.63
CA ARG A 11 -22.74 7.64 -76.02
C ARG A 11 -23.01 9.13 -76.32
N THR A 12 -21.88 9.87 -76.40
CA THR A 12 -21.45 10.80 -77.46
C THR A 12 -22.47 11.76 -78.08
N THR A 13 -22.23 13.07 -77.92
CA THR A 13 -22.24 14.00 -79.06
C THR A 13 -21.34 15.22 -78.82
N THR A 14 -20.30 15.32 -79.64
CA THR A 14 -19.53 16.53 -79.91
C THR A 14 -20.44 17.54 -80.60
N LEU A 15 -20.55 18.77 -80.08
CA LEU A 15 -21.02 19.91 -80.86
C LEU A 15 -20.07 21.09 -80.68
N ALA A 16 -19.60 21.59 -81.82
CA ALA A 16 -18.64 22.66 -81.95
C ALA A 16 -19.26 24.04 -81.70
N ILE A 17 -18.50 24.85 -80.96
CA ILE A 17 -18.21 26.28 -81.17
C ILE A 17 -19.38 27.15 -81.67
N SER A 18 -19.96 27.89 -80.73
CA SER A 18 -20.54 29.21 -80.98
C SER A 18 -19.84 30.21 -80.05
N SER A 19 -18.86 30.91 -80.60
CA SER A 19 -18.13 32.00 -79.97
C SER A 19 -19.06 33.13 -79.59
N LEU A 20 -19.50 33.16 -78.33
CA LEU A 20 -20.06 34.36 -77.71
C LEU A 20 -19.02 34.86 -76.71
N ALA A 21 -18.25 35.87 -77.11
CA ALA A 21 -17.38 36.61 -76.22
C ALA A 21 -18.26 37.37 -75.22
N ILE A 22 -18.60 36.72 -74.11
CA ILE A 22 -19.07 37.40 -72.92
C ILE A 22 -17.82 38.08 -72.35
N MET A 23 -17.69 39.38 -72.62
CA MET A 23 -16.81 40.25 -71.84
C MET A 23 -17.31 40.17 -70.40
N PHE A 24 -16.69 39.30 -69.59
CA PHE A 24 -16.76 39.46 -68.15
C PHE A 24 -16.08 40.80 -67.85
N ALA A 25 -16.90 41.81 -67.55
CA ALA A 25 -16.44 43.01 -66.89
C ALA A 25 -15.91 42.57 -65.53
N VAL A 26 -14.59 42.38 -65.43
CA VAL A 26 -13.93 42.25 -64.13
C VAL A 26 -14.26 43.54 -63.38
N PRO A 27 -14.87 43.49 -62.18
CA PRO A 27 -15.01 44.69 -61.38
C PRO A 27 -13.62 45.29 -61.19
N ALA A 28 -13.42 46.49 -61.72
CA ALA A 28 -12.15 47.18 -61.61
C ALA A 28 -12.05 47.74 -60.18
N PHE A 29 -11.56 46.92 -59.25
CA PHE A 29 -11.17 47.42 -57.93
C PHE A 29 -10.01 48.41 -58.10
N ALA A 30 -10.11 49.57 -57.46
CA ALA A 30 -9.01 50.51 -57.40
C ALA A 30 -7.85 49.88 -56.61
N ARG A 31 -6.60 50.19 -56.98
CA ARG A 31 -5.43 49.83 -56.18
C ARG A 31 -5.63 50.44 -54.79
N LEU A 32 -5.46 49.65 -53.72
CA LEU A 32 -5.49 50.18 -52.37
C LEU A 32 -4.35 51.19 -52.23
N ASP A 33 -4.67 52.43 -51.88
CA ASP A 33 -3.70 53.47 -51.58
C ASP A 33 -3.23 53.35 -50.13
N GLY A 34 -2.06 53.92 -49.82
CA GLY A 34 -1.46 53.82 -48.49
C GLY A 34 -0.45 52.68 -48.31
N ALA A 35 0.01 52.49 -47.07
CA ALA A 35 0.89 51.42 -46.62
C ALA A 35 0.35 50.85 -45.30
N ILE A 36 0.87 49.70 -44.91
CA ILE A 36 0.61 49.11 -43.59
C ILE A 36 1.95 48.83 -42.94
N PHE A 37 1.99 48.90 -41.61
CA PHE A 37 3.17 48.59 -40.84
C PHE A 37 2.78 47.68 -39.67
N THR A 38 3.58 46.64 -39.46
CA THR A 38 3.56 45.92 -38.20
C THR A 38 4.23 46.79 -37.13
N THR A 39 3.62 46.82 -35.94
CA THR A 39 3.97 47.73 -34.85
C THR A 39 3.78 47.06 -33.49
N THR A 40 4.25 47.70 -32.41
CA THR A 40 3.95 47.30 -31.02
C THR A 40 2.54 47.75 -30.63
N PRO A 41 1.97 47.31 -29.48
CA PRO A 41 0.65 47.78 -29.06
C PRO A 41 0.52 49.32 -29.02
N ALA A 42 1.62 50.02 -28.70
CA ALA A 42 1.66 51.48 -28.59
C ALA A 42 1.83 52.24 -29.93
N GLY A 43 2.01 51.52 -31.05
CA GLY A 43 2.28 52.14 -32.35
C GLY A 43 3.75 52.44 -32.64
N ASP A 44 4.69 51.99 -31.80
CA ASP A 44 6.12 52.27 -32.00
C ASP A 44 6.70 51.55 -33.23
N ILE A 45 7.41 52.30 -34.09
CA ILE A 45 8.07 51.74 -35.28
C ILE A 45 9.11 50.71 -34.88
N VAL A 46 8.93 49.52 -35.41
CA VAL A 46 9.90 48.44 -35.39
C VAL A 46 10.32 48.14 -36.82
N ASN A 47 11.60 48.41 -37.16
CA ASN A 47 12.12 48.28 -38.53
C ASN A 47 12.06 46.82 -39.07
N GLU A 48 12.39 46.64 -40.35
CA GLU A 48 12.35 45.35 -41.10
C GLU A 48 13.14 44.17 -40.48
N ASN A 49 13.82 44.37 -39.33
CA ASN A 49 14.58 43.36 -38.60
C ASN A 49 14.06 43.07 -37.18
N VAL A 50 12.96 43.67 -36.76
CA VAL A 50 12.56 43.54 -35.35
C VAL A 50 11.93 42.20 -35.08
N ARG A 51 12.38 41.62 -33.96
CA ARG A 51 11.83 40.45 -33.31
C ARG A 51 10.94 40.97 -32.19
N TYR A 52 9.62 40.94 -32.38
CA TYR A 52 8.69 41.13 -31.25
C TYR A 52 9.00 40.12 -30.16
N GLU A 53 8.90 40.52 -28.90
CA GLU A 53 9.26 39.65 -27.77
C GLU A 53 8.29 38.47 -27.63
N SER A 54 7.08 38.60 -28.18
CA SER A 54 6.10 37.51 -28.30
C SER A 54 5.22 37.70 -29.53
N LYS A 55 4.42 36.69 -29.89
CA LYS A 55 3.40 36.80 -30.96
C LYS A 55 2.24 37.71 -30.54
N GLN A 56 1.96 37.82 -29.24
CA GLN A 56 0.92 38.66 -28.65
C GLN A 56 1.22 40.16 -28.76
N GLU A 57 2.50 40.54 -28.93
CA GLU A 57 2.93 41.94 -29.09
C GLU A 57 2.94 42.41 -30.55
N VAL A 58 2.46 41.59 -31.49
CA VAL A 58 2.42 41.96 -32.91
C VAL A 58 1.09 42.64 -33.23
N PHE A 59 1.16 43.94 -33.48
CA PHE A 59 0.04 44.76 -33.89
C PHE A 59 0.26 45.30 -35.30
N LEU A 60 -0.78 45.86 -35.89
CA LEU A 60 -0.79 46.44 -37.22
C LEU A 60 -1.32 47.87 -37.13
N ASP A 61 -0.67 48.80 -37.83
CA ASP A 61 -1.16 50.15 -38.05
C ASP A 61 -1.49 50.42 -39.53
N GLY A 62 -2.40 51.36 -39.74
CA GLY A 62 -2.82 51.83 -41.06
C GLY A 62 -1.99 52.98 -41.63
N GLY A 63 -0.94 53.43 -40.94
CA GLY A 63 0.01 54.52 -41.28
C GLY A 63 -0.43 55.97 -40.97
N PRO A 64 0.51 56.96 -40.90
CA PRO A 64 1.95 56.83 -40.67
C PRO A 64 2.38 57.33 -39.28
N GLY A 65 3.49 56.77 -38.77
CA GLY A 65 4.09 57.12 -37.48
C GLY A 65 4.80 58.50 -37.41
N PRO A 66 5.64 58.73 -36.38
CA PRO A 66 5.91 60.04 -35.78
C PRO A 66 6.69 61.08 -36.61
N ASN A 67 6.94 60.83 -37.90
CA ASN A 67 7.66 61.75 -38.80
C ASN A 67 6.99 61.98 -40.18
N ALA A 68 5.74 61.56 -40.35
CA ALA A 68 4.96 61.83 -41.57
C ALA A 68 3.63 62.52 -41.23
N PRO A 69 3.06 63.35 -42.13
CA PRO A 69 1.74 63.95 -41.91
C PRO A 69 0.69 62.85 -41.66
N ARG A 70 -0.27 63.05 -40.74
CA ARG A 70 -1.37 62.10 -40.43
C ARG A 70 -2.11 61.52 -41.66
N THR A 71 -2.03 62.18 -42.81
CA THR A 71 -2.68 61.78 -44.07
C THR A 71 -1.72 61.19 -45.11
N ALA A 72 -0.43 61.08 -44.81
CA ALA A 72 0.56 60.54 -45.74
C ALA A 72 0.60 59.02 -45.63
N ALA A 73 -0.09 58.35 -46.54
CA ALA A 73 -0.13 56.89 -46.69
C ALA A 73 -1.01 56.12 -45.69
N ALA A 74 -1.93 56.79 -44.98
CA ALA A 74 -2.99 56.12 -44.24
C ALA A 74 -3.91 55.30 -45.17
N LEU A 75 -4.42 54.16 -44.70
CA LEU A 75 -5.51 53.46 -45.39
C LEU A 75 -6.74 54.38 -45.50
N PRO A 76 -7.48 54.40 -46.63
CA PRO A 76 -8.75 55.12 -46.70
C PRO A 76 -9.76 54.61 -45.66
N ALA A 77 -10.70 55.45 -45.23
CA ALA A 77 -11.79 54.99 -44.37
C ALA A 77 -12.58 53.85 -45.07
N GLY A 78 -12.83 52.75 -44.37
CA GLY A 78 -13.49 51.58 -44.96
C GLY A 78 -13.39 50.30 -44.14
N LEU A 79 -14.02 49.24 -44.66
CA LEU A 79 -13.93 47.88 -44.12
C LEU A 79 -12.77 47.12 -44.77
N TYR A 80 -12.02 46.41 -43.94
CA TYR A 80 -10.81 45.68 -44.32
C TYR A 80 -10.77 44.31 -43.66
N TYR A 81 -10.15 43.34 -44.34
CA TYR A 81 -9.67 42.11 -43.71
C TYR A 81 -8.15 42.18 -43.54
N PHE A 82 -7.64 41.53 -42.51
CA PHE A 82 -6.21 41.22 -42.38
C PHE A 82 -5.93 39.71 -42.38
N GLN A 83 -4.67 39.32 -42.56
CA GLN A 83 -4.21 37.95 -42.31
C GLN A 83 -2.70 37.89 -42.10
N VAL A 84 -2.25 36.78 -41.50
CA VAL A 84 -0.84 36.43 -41.37
C VAL A 84 -0.55 35.19 -42.21
N THR A 85 0.53 35.23 -42.99
CA THR A 85 1.02 34.09 -43.78
C THR A 85 2.52 33.89 -43.59
N ASP A 86 3.05 32.81 -44.14
CA ASP A 86 4.49 32.71 -44.40
C ASP A 86 4.93 33.80 -45.42
N PRO A 87 6.24 34.06 -45.57
CA PRO A 87 6.72 35.12 -46.47
C PRO A 87 6.39 34.86 -47.94
N SER A 88 6.20 33.61 -48.35
CA SER A 88 5.79 33.29 -49.71
C SER A 88 4.29 33.52 -49.96
N GLY A 89 3.49 33.64 -48.89
CA GLY A 89 2.03 33.74 -48.94
C GLY A 89 1.32 32.40 -49.08
N LYS A 90 2.05 31.28 -49.19
CA LYS A 90 1.50 29.96 -49.50
C LYS A 90 0.87 29.26 -48.32
N CYS A 91 1.29 29.59 -47.10
CA CYS A 91 0.80 28.98 -45.88
C CYS A 91 0.04 30.03 -45.07
N LEU A 92 -1.25 29.80 -44.85
CA LEU A 92 -2.07 30.66 -44.00
C LEU A 92 -1.70 30.34 -42.55
N LEU A 93 -1.34 31.37 -41.81
CA LEU A 93 -0.92 31.26 -40.41
C LEU A 93 -1.94 31.86 -39.45
N SER A 94 -2.83 32.77 -39.89
CA SER A 94 -3.97 33.21 -39.05
C SER A 94 -4.77 32.00 -38.57
N SER A 95 -4.85 31.83 -37.26
CA SER A 95 -5.29 30.58 -36.62
C SER A 95 -6.23 30.87 -35.48
N THR A 96 -6.98 29.85 -35.06
CA THR A 96 -7.56 29.87 -33.71
C THR A 96 -6.47 29.87 -32.66
N LEU A 97 -6.83 30.17 -31.41
CA LEU A 97 -5.89 30.18 -30.28
C LEU A 97 -5.18 28.82 -30.13
N ASP A 98 -5.94 27.72 -30.19
CA ASP A 98 -5.43 26.35 -30.04
C ASP A 98 -4.40 25.96 -31.11
N SER A 99 -4.47 26.61 -32.28
CA SER A 99 -3.56 26.37 -33.41
C SER A 99 -2.42 27.39 -33.53
N ALA A 100 -2.30 28.32 -32.57
CA ALA A 100 -1.30 29.39 -32.64
C ALA A 100 0.14 28.84 -32.57
N ASP A 101 0.39 27.68 -31.98
CA ASP A 101 1.74 27.10 -31.88
C ASP A 101 2.04 26.00 -32.92
N THR A 102 1.11 25.75 -33.84
CA THR A 102 1.30 24.80 -34.94
C THR A 102 2.35 25.31 -35.92
N ASN A 103 3.31 24.47 -36.32
CA ASN A 103 4.25 24.83 -37.38
C ASN A 103 3.62 24.73 -38.76
N GLY A 104 3.78 25.77 -39.58
CA GLY A 104 3.38 25.75 -40.97
C GLY A 104 1.95 26.18 -41.27
N GLY A 105 1.09 26.39 -40.26
CA GLY A 105 -0.32 26.69 -40.45
C GLY A 105 -0.98 25.72 -41.43
N THR A 106 -1.63 26.19 -42.49
CA THR A 106 -2.27 25.29 -43.50
C THR A 106 -1.29 24.37 -44.23
N CYS A 107 0.01 24.62 -44.16
CA CYS A 107 1.05 23.74 -44.70
C CYS A 107 1.61 22.74 -43.68
N TYR A 108 1.02 22.61 -42.48
CA TYR A 108 1.61 21.85 -41.36
C TYR A 108 2.05 20.43 -41.72
N GLN A 109 1.30 19.73 -42.59
CA GLN A 109 1.61 18.37 -43.04
C GLN A 109 2.93 18.27 -43.83
N ASP A 110 3.32 19.35 -44.51
CA ASP A 110 4.49 19.39 -45.40
C ASP A 110 5.75 19.96 -44.70
N VAL A 111 5.64 20.43 -43.46
CA VAL A 111 6.76 21.01 -42.72
C VAL A 111 7.59 19.93 -42.05
N LYS A 112 8.86 19.79 -42.49
CA LYS A 112 9.87 19.00 -41.79
C LYS A 112 10.40 19.81 -40.60
N ILE A 113 10.18 19.31 -39.40
CA ILE A 113 10.61 19.94 -38.14
C ILE A 113 12.12 20.22 -38.19
N LYS A 114 12.51 21.48 -37.96
CA LYS A 114 13.90 21.87 -37.65
C LYS A 114 13.90 22.83 -36.47
N GLY A 115 14.26 22.30 -35.31
CA GLY A 115 14.24 22.99 -34.01
C GLY A 115 13.77 22.00 -32.96
N LYS A 116 14.40 21.97 -31.79
CA LYS A 116 14.22 20.88 -30.79
C LYS A 116 12.80 20.78 -30.20
N ASN A 117 11.93 21.79 -30.35
CA ASN A 117 10.63 21.85 -29.63
C ASN A 117 9.43 22.23 -30.53
N ALA A 118 9.45 21.93 -31.83
CA ALA A 118 8.40 22.34 -32.76
C ALA A 118 7.28 21.28 -32.86
N ARG A 119 6.06 21.58 -32.39
CA ARG A 119 4.86 20.72 -32.62
C ARG A 119 4.43 20.78 -34.10
N ASN A 120 4.35 19.64 -34.76
CA ASN A 120 3.48 19.49 -35.93
C ASN A 120 2.11 19.05 -35.39
N ALA A 121 1.06 19.82 -35.65
CA ALA A 121 -0.29 19.42 -35.24
C ALA A 121 -0.81 18.29 -36.15
N GLU A 122 -1.66 17.40 -35.63
CA GLU A 122 -2.39 16.43 -36.47
C GLU A 122 -3.46 17.12 -37.32
N GLU A 123 -4.02 18.23 -36.82
CA GLU A 123 -4.98 19.10 -37.51
C GLU A 123 -4.68 20.58 -37.20
N PHE A 124 -4.76 21.45 -38.21
CA PHE A 124 -4.63 22.91 -38.07
C PHE A 124 -5.99 23.58 -38.27
N TYR A 125 -6.37 24.47 -37.35
CA TYR A 125 -7.61 25.24 -37.43
C TYR A 125 -7.31 26.70 -37.79
N ALA A 126 -7.58 27.04 -39.05
CA ALA A 126 -7.49 28.41 -39.53
C ALA A 126 -8.60 29.29 -38.93
N GLU A 127 -8.29 30.56 -38.67
CA GLU A 127 -9.28 31.49 -38.15
C GLU A 127 -10.30 31.91 -39.24
N PRO A 128 -11.61 31.93 -38.94
CA PRO A 128 -12.62 32.45 -39.85
C PRO A 128 -12.30 33.88 -40.34
N LEU A 129 -12.58 34.19 -41.60
CA LEU A 129 -12.39 35.55 -42.15
C LEU A 129 -13.18 36.60 -41.35
N ALA A 130 -14.36 36.26 -40.84
CA ALA A 130 -15.20 37.16 -40.07
C ALA A 130 -14.52 37.71 -38.79
N CYS A 131 -13.62 36.93 -38.16
CA CYS A 131 -12.83 37.39 -37.01
C CYS A 131 -11.72 38.38 -37.39
N ARG A 132 -11.37 38.46 -38.68
CA ARG A 132 -10.31 39.33 -39.22
C ARG A 132 -10.86 40.59 -39.88
N LEU A 133 -12.17 40.84 -39.76
CA LEU A 133 -12.87 42.00 -40.33
C LEU A 133 -12.86 43.19 -39.37
N PHE A 134 -12.38 44.33 -39.84
CA PHE A 134 -12.36 45.56 -39.07
C PHE A 134 -12.74 46.78 -39.91
N TYR A 135 -13.23 47.82 -39.25
CA TYR A 135 -13.45 49.15 -39.83
C TYR A 135 -12.32 50.09 -39.42
N PHE A 136 -11.78 50.82 -40.39
CA PHE A 136 -10.86 51.93 -40.17
C PHE A 136 -11.56 53.25 -40.54
N ASP A 137 -11.49 54.25 -39.66
CA ASP A 137 -12.20 55.53 -39.85
C ASP A 137 -11.44 56.56 -40.73
N GLY A 138 -10.18 56.27 -41.06
CA GLY A 138 -9.31 57.15 -41.84
C GLY A 138 -8.60 58.25 -41.03
N GLU A 139 -8.88 58.37 -39.73
CA GLU A 139 -8.31 59.36 -38.81
C GLU A 139 -7.56 58.72 -37.61
N GLY A 140 -7.50 57.39 -37.55
CA GLY A 140 -6.72 56.62 -36.58
C GLY A 140 -7.57 55.72 -35.66
N GLY A 141 -8.88 55.66 -35.84
CA GLY A 141 -9.78 54.76 -35.11
C GLY A 141 -9.97 53.43 -35.82
N VAL A 142 -9.98 52.35 -35.02
CA VAL A 142 -10.22 50.98 -35.47
C VAL A 142 -11.39 50.39 -34.68
N THR A 143 -12.23 49.60 -35.34
CA THR A 143 -13.34 48.88 -34.68
C THR A 143 -13.46 47.48 -35.28
N TYR A 144 -13.39 46.45 -34.43
CA TYR A 144 -13.72 45.08 -34.84
C TYR A 144 -15.21 44.95 -35.14
N MET A 145 -15.54 44.14 -36.14
CA MET A 145 -16.94 43.97 -36.54
C MET A 145 -17.62 42.80 -35.82
N ASN A 146 -16.86 41.84 -35.29
CA ASN A 146 -17.37 40.63 -34.67
C ASN A 146 -16.51 40.22 -33.45
N ASP A 147 -17.15 40.01 -32.30
CA ASP A 147 -16.49 39.48 -31.09
C ASP A 147 -16.57 37.94 -31.04
N VAL A 148 -17.64 37.38 -31.62
CA VAL A 148 -17.90 35.93 -31.68
C VAL A 148 -18.53 35.59 -33.02
N VAL A 149 -18.09 34.49 -33.62
CA VAL A 149 -18.64 33.93 -34.87
C VAL A 149 -19.12 32.50 -34.61
N THR A 150 -20.40 32.25 -34.85
CA THR A 150 -20.97 30.90 -34.77
C THR A 150 -20.80 30.20 -36.12
N ILE A 151 -20.09 29.08 -36.15
CA ILE A 151 -19.96 28.21 -37.33
C ILE A 151 -20.71 26.90 -37.13
N THR A 152 -21.09 26.27 -38.23
CA THR A 152 -21.80 24.99 -38.20
C THR A 152 -20.88 23.84 -38.65
N GLN A 153 -20.59 22.88 -37.76
CA GLN A 153 -19.75 21.72 -38.07
C GLN A 153 -20.55 20.41 -38.01
N GLU A 154 -20.30 19.47 -38.93
CA GLU A 154 -20.78 18.10 -38.78
C GLU A 154 -19.82 17.27 -37.92
N VAL A 155 -20.27 16.85 -36.74
CA VAL A 155 -19.51 16.00 -35.81
C VAL A 155 -20.15 14.61 -35.70
N LYS A 156 -19.31 13.58 -35.53
CA LYS A 156 -19.77 12.20 -35.41
C LYS A 156 -20.04 11.84 -33.95
N VAL A 157 -21.30 11.89 -33.52
CA VAL A 157 -21.71 11.50 -32.16
C VAL A 157 -22.37 10.14 -32.19
N ARG A 158 -21.80 9.15 -31.46
CA ARG A 158 -22.33 7.77 -31.37
C ARG A 158 -22.62 7.12 -32.74
N GLY A 159 -21.72 7.33 -33.70
CA GLY A 159 -21.82 6.72 -35.03
C GLY A 159 -22.76 7.44 -36.01
N LYS A 160 -23.37 8.57 -35.64
CA LYS A 160 -24.24 9.38 -36.51
C LYS A 160 -23.64 10.78 -36.70
N MET A 161 -23.66 11.29 -37.94
CA MET A 161 -23.28 12.68 -38.23
C MET A 161 -24.37 13.61 -37.69
N VAL A 162 -23.98 14.55 -36.83
CA VAL A 162 -24.85 15.54 -36.21
C VAL A 162 -24.25 16.92 -36.48
N THR A 163 -25.08 17.85 -36.94
CA THR A 163 -24.71 19.24 -37.15
C THR A 163 -24.70 19.96 -35.81
N GLN A 164 -23.55 20.51 -35.40
CA GLN A 164 -23.33 21.25 -34.17
C GLN A 164 -22.94 22.69 -34.50
N SER A 165 -23.48 23.65 -33.76
CA SER A 165 -23.03 25.06 -33.80
C SER A 165 -21.91 25.25 -32.77
N ILE A 166 -20.79 25.84 -33.21
CA ILE A 166 -19.63 26.14 -32.39
C ILE A 166 -19.42 27.66 -32.42
N ASP A 167 -19.34 28.27 -31.25
CA ASP A 167 -19.02 29.68 -31.11
C ASP A 167 -17.50 29.85 -31.05
N ILE A 168 -16.94 30.56 -32.03
CA ILE A 168 -15.52 30.93 -32.08
C ILE A 168 -15.40 32.37 -31.59
N GLU A 169 -14.68 32.56 -30.49
CA GLU A 169 -14.33 33.89 -29.99
C GLU A 169 -13.24 34.51 -30.88
N CYS A 170 -13.51 35.70 -31.42
CA CYS A 170 -12.56 36.46 -32.21
C CYS A 170 -11.64 37.23 -31.25
N ARG A 171 -10.50 36.63 -30.87
CA ARG A 171 -9.64 37.09 -29.76
C ARG A 171 -8.54 38.08 -30.15
N HIS A 172 -8.81 39.02 -31.05
CA HIS A 172 -7.88 40.10 -31.36
C HIS A 172 -8.16 41.32 -30.48
N GLN A 173 -7.13 41.93 -29.92
CA GLN A 173 -7.25 43.11 -29.06
C GLN A 173 -6.91 44.40 -29.82
N LEU A 174 -7.42 45.53 -29.36
CA LEU A 174 -6.88 46.84 -29.75
C LEU A 174 -5.61 47.15 -28.94
N GLY A 175 -4.73 47.98 -29.48
CA GLY A 175 -3.50 48.38 -28.78
C GLY A 175 -3.78 49.03 -27.41
N SER A 176 -4.81 49.87 -27.36
CA SER A 176 -5.29 50.51 -26.13
C SER A 176 -5.83 49.52 -25.09
N GLU A 177 -6.52 48.46 -25.55
CA GLU A 177 -7.03 47.37 -24.71
C GLU A 177 -5.90 46.53 -24.14
N TYR A 178 -4.90 46.18 -24.97
CA TYR A 178 -3.73 45.41 -24.53
C TYR A 178 -2.90 46.17 -23.48
N LEU A 179 -2.78 47.49 -23.62
CA LEU A 179 -2.00 48.33 -22.71
C LEU A 179 -2.79 48.82 -21.49
N ASP A 180 -4.11 48.58 -21.44
CA ASP A 180 -5.02 49.15 -20.45
C ASP A 180 -4.91 50.69 -20.35
N VAL A 181 -4.96 51.37 -21.50
CA VAL A 181 -4.86 52.83 -21.62
C VAL A 181 -6.01 53.42 -22.44
N ASP A 182 -6.27 54.71 -22.27
CA ASP A 182 -7.27 55.42 -23.09
C ASP A 182 -6.81 55.45 -24.56
N PRO A 183 -7.65 55.05 -25.54
CA PRO A 183 -7.32 55.09 -26.98
C PRO A 183 -6.75 56.44 -27.46
N THR A 184 -7.21 57.54 -26.88
CA THR A 184 -6.75 58.90 -27.23
C THR A 184 -5.33 59.22 -26.74
N SER A 185 -4.77 58.37 -25.87
CA SER A 185 -3.40 58.49 -25.37
C SER A 185 -2.35 57.86 -26.28
N LEU A 186 -2.76 57.08 -27.28
CA LEU A 186 -1.85 56.49 -28.26
C LEU A 186 -1.34 57.54 -29.25
N PRO A 187 -0.01 57.64 -29.46
CA PRO A 187 0.58 58.72 -30.25
C PRO A 187 0.23 58.66 -31.75
N ASP A 188 0.09 57.46 -32.30
CA ASP A 188 -0.04 57.21 -33.74
C ASP A 188 -1.42 56.68 -34.17
N GLY A 189 -2.40 56.69 -33.26
CA GLY A 189 -3.74 56.11 -33.46
C GLY A 189 -3.85 54.69 -32.90
N GLU A 190 -5.04 54.12 -33.02
CA GLU A 190 -5.33 52.77 -32.53
C GLU A 190 -4.66 51.71 -33.41
N THR A 191 -4.18 50.63 -32.79
CA THR A 191 -3.55 49.50 -33.48
C THR A 191 -4.37 48.22 -33.30
N ILE A 192 -4.23 47.28 -34.23
CA ILE A 192 -4.99 46.03 -34.26
C ILE A 192 -4.06 44.82 -34.06
N GLN A 193 -4.35 43.97 -33.07
CA GLN A 193 -3.53 42.78 -32.79
C GLN A 193 -3.67 41.77 -33.93
N LEU A 194 -2.58 41.07 -34.28
CA LEU A 194 -2.59 40.01 -35.29
C LEU A 194 -2.70 38.59 -34.71
N PHE A 195 -2.50 38.43 -33.40
CA PHE A 195 -2.58 37.16 -32.67
C PHE A 195 -4.05 36.76 -32.45
N PRO A 196 -4.45 35.49 -32.73
CA PRO A 196 -3.60 34.31 -32.87
C PRO A 196 -3.11 33.99 -34.29
N PHE A 197 -1.85 33.52 -34.38
CA PHE A 197 -1.30 32.96 -35.61
C PHE A 197 -0.25 31.86 -35.35
N ALA A 198 -0.25 30.84 -36.22
CA ALA A 198 0.66 29.70 -36.28
C ALA A 198 2.12 30.08 -36.56
N ASN A 199 3.05 29.18 -36.22
CA ASN A 199 4.47 29.36 -36.42
C ASN A 199 4.86 29.28 -37.91
N THR A 200 5.67 30.23 -38.39
CA THR A 200 6.08 30.28 -39.80
C THR A 200 6.98 29.08 -40.16
N PRO A 201 6.75 28.40 -41.30
CA PRO A 201 7.64 27.35 -41.79
C PRO A 201 8.96 27.91 -42.36
N ASN A 202 9.08 29.24 -42.46
CA ASN A 202 10.28 29.90 -42.92
C ASN A 202 11.39 29.80 -41.86
N SER A 203 12.51 29.19 -42.22
CA SER A 203 13.67 29.01 -41.33
C SER A 203 14.32 30.33 -40.86
N GLY A 204 13.99 31.47 -41.47
CA GLY A 204 14.42 32.80 -41.05
C GLY A 204 13.53 33.44 -39.97
N GLY A 205 12.44 32.75 -39.56
CA GLY A 205 11.46 33.24 -38.59
C GLY A 205 10.62 34.41 -39.09
N VAL A 206 10.49 34.56 -40.41
CA VAL A 206 9.80 35.68 -41.05
C VAL A 206 8.34 35.32 -41.29
N TYR A 207 7.46 36.26 -40.98
CA TYR A 207 6.02 36.26 -41.23
C TYR A 207 5.67 37.38 -42.21
N LYS A 208 4.46 37.33 -42.78
CA LYS A 208 3.91 38.39 -43.61
C LYS A 208 2.48 38.73 -43.18
N ALA A 209 2.25 39.98 -42.81
CA ALA A 209 0.93 40.55 -42.61
C ALA A 209 0.37 41.04 -43.94
N TRP A 210 -0.94 40.90 -44.14
CA TRP A 210 -1.68 41.39 -45.30
C TRP A 210 -2.89 42.19 -44.86
N VAL A 211 -3.26 43.21 -45.64
CA VAL A 211 -4.53 43.95 -45.52
C VAL A 211 -5.13 44.17 -46.90
N SER A 212 -6.44 43.97 -47.04
CA SER A 212 -7.18 44.22 -48.29
C SER A 212 -8.59 44.72 -47.98
N THR A 213 -9.19 45.50 -48.87
CA THR A 213 -10.56 45.99 -48.65
C THR A 213 -11.54 44.82 -48.58
N ALA A 214 -12.56 44.91 -47.74
CA ALA A 214 -13.57 43.85 -47.56
C ALA A 214 -14.19 43.43 -48.91
N ALA A 215 -14.58 44.41 -49.73
CA ALA A 215 -15.13 44.16 -51.06
C ALA A 215 -14.19 43.39 -51.99
N SER A 216 -12.86 43.56 -51.87
CA SER A 216 -11.90 42.82 -52.69
C SER A 216 -11.72 41.37 -52.27
N VAL A 217 -11.79 41.11 -50.95
CA VAL A 217 -11.69 39.75 -50.39
C VAL A 217 -12.98 39.00 -50.64
N GLU A 218 -14.13 39.63 -50.38
CA GLU A 218 -15.46 39.06 -50.67
C GLU A 218 -15.58 38.68 -52.14
N ALA A 219 -15.17 39.55 -53.07
CA ALA A 219 -15.17 39.23 -54.50
C ALA A 219 -14.17 38.13 -54.88
N ALA A 220 -13.06 37.97 -54.14
CA ALA A 220 -12.13 36.86 -54.35
C ALA A 220 -12.69 35.51 -53.84
N CYS A 221 -13.69 35.56 -52.96
CA CYS A 221 -14.42 34.42 -52.43
C CYS A 221 -15.77 34.19 -53.15
N GLU A 222 -16.22 35.06 -54.07
CA GLU A 222 -17.48 34.85 -54.80
C GLU A 222 -17.45 33.55 -55.63
N GLY A 223 -18.32 32.59 -55.29
CA GLY A 223 -18.49 31.31 -55.99
C GLY A 223 -18.07 30.06 -55.21
N THR A 224 -17.66 30.21 -53.95
CA THR A 224 -17.45 29.13 -53.00
C THR A 224 -18.76 28.81 -52.24
N ASP A 225 -18.97 27.54 -51.86
CA ASP A 225 -20.23 27.05 -51.27
C ASP A 225 -20.45 27.49 -49.80
N LEU A 226 -19.54 28.27 -49.19
CA LEU A 226 -19.49 28.55 -47.74
C LEU A 226 -19.43 30.07 -47.44
N TYR A 227 -20.33 30.84 -48.02
CA TYR A 227 -20.41 32.28 -47.77
C TYR A 227 -20.77 32.57 -46.28
N GLY A 228 -19.80 33.01 -45.49
CA GLY A 228 -19.96 33.37 -44.07
C GLY A 228 -19.28 32.45 -43.05
N GLU A 229 -18.70 31.32 -43.49
CA GLU A 229 -18.00 30.34 -42.61
C GLU A 229 -16.56 30.04 -43.08
N GLU A 230 -16.04 30.79 -44.06
CA GLU A 230 -14.75 30.51 -44.70
C GLU A 230 -13.54 31.11 -43.97
N THR A 231 -12.46 30.33 -43.94
CA THR A 231 -11.11 30.71 -43.47
C THR A 231 -10.27 31.40 -44.56
N GLY A 232 -10.83 31.54 -45.77
CA GLY A 232 -10.17 32.09 -46.95
C GLY A 232 -9.44 31.05 -47.81
N GLU A 233 -9.28 29.81 -47.32
CA GLU A 233 -8.54 28.73 -48.01
C GLU A 233 -9.03 28.41 -49.42
N ASN A 234 -10.32 28.60 -49.68
CA ASN A 234 -10.95 28.33 -50.97
C ASN A 234 -11.04 29.57 -51.88
N CYS A 235 -10.62 30.75 -51.40
CA CYS A 235 -10.72 31.99 -52.15
C CYS A 235 -9.54 32.19 -53.10
N ALA A 236 -9.74 32.99 -54.15
CA ALA A 236 -8.70 33.31 -55.11
C ALA A 236 -7.52 34.10 -54.51
N GLY A 237 -6.33 33.97 -55.10
CA GLY A 237 -5.12 34.68 -54.65
C GLY A 237 -4.46 34.00 -53.45
N PHE A 238 -4.04 34.80 -52.48
CA PHE A 238 -3.50 34.29 -51.21
C PHE A 238 -4.59 34.33 -50.15
N PHE A 239 -5.45 33.32 -50.16
CA PHE A 239 -6.56 33.17 -49.21
C PHE A 239 -7.58 34.32 -49.25
N GLY A 240 -7.89 34.81 -50.46
CA GLY A 240 -8.79 35.96 -50.68
C GLY A 240 -8.03 37.29 -50.86
N PHE A 241 -6.74 37.34 -50.54
CA PHE A 241 -5.93 38.54 -50.69
C PHE A 241 -5.24 38.56 -52.06
N ILE A 242 -5.70 39.44 -52.94
CA ILE A 242 -5.13 39.61 -54.28
C ILE A 242 -3.97 40.63 -54.22
N PRO A 243 -2.72 40.27 -54.56
CA PRO A 243 -1.55 41.13 -54.34
C PRO A 243 -1.61 42.56 -54.87
N ARG A 244 -2.36 42.80 -55.97
CA ARG A 244 -2.52 44.14 -56.55
C ARG A 244 -3.50 45.04 -55.78
N PHE A 245 -4.37 44.44 -54.97
CA PHE A 245 -5.41 45.09 -54.17
C PHE A 245 -5.10 45.07 -52.67
N SER A 246 -4.04 44.37 -52.27
CA SER A 246 -3.62 44.25 -50.88
C SER A 246 -2.36 45.05 -50.58
N LYS A 247 -2.17 45.38 -49.30
CA LYS A 247 -0.91 45.84 -48.71
C LYS A 247 -0.33 44.72 -47.88
N THR A 248 0.99 44.71 -47.76
CA THR A 248 1.71 43.69 -47.01
C THR A 248 2.87 44.30 -46.26
N ASP A 249 3.19 43.73 -45.11
CA ASP A 249 4.41 44.00 -44.37
C ASP A 249 5.02 42.69 -43.84
N ASN A 250 6.34 42.64 -43.65
CA ASN A 250 7.03 41.44 -43.13
C ASN A 250 7.54 41.69 -41.73
N PHE A 251 7.44 40.69 -40.85
CA PHE A 251 7.87 40.80 -39.47
C PHE A 251 8.49 39.52 -38.91
N LYS A 252 9.08 39.61 -37.72
CA LYS A 252 9.51 38.44 -36.92
C LYS A 252 8.95 38.55 -35.52
N ALA A 253 8.39 37.48 -35.00
CA ALA A 253 8.03 37.37 -33.59
C ALA A 253 8.86 36.25 -32.96
N LYS A 254 9.33 36.43 -31.73
CA LYS A 254 9.78 35.31 -30.92
C LYS A 254 8.55 34.43 -30.69
N THR A 255 8.64 33.19 -31.15
CA THR A 255 7.77 32.14 -30.62
C THR A 255 8.14 32.02 -29.16
N ALA A 256 7.15 32.07 -28.25
CA ALA A 256 7.39 31.61 -26.89
C ALA A 256 8.11 30.26 -27.00
N GLU A 257 9.23 30.09 -26.30
CA GLU A 257 9.71 28.72 -26.10
C GLU A 257 8.53 28.02 -25.43
N PRO A 258 7.91 27.03 -26.08
CA PRO A 258 6.84 26.31 -25.43
C PRO A 258 7.45 25.80 -24.14
N GLU A 259 6.87 26.18 -23.01
CA GLU A 259 7.16 25.44 -21.79
C GLU A 259 6.88 23.97 -22.15
N PRO A 260 7.85 23.07 -21.91
CA PRO A 260 7.68 21.66 -22.26
C PRO A 260 6.33 21.18 -21.74
N PRO A 261 5.64 20.26 -22.43
CA PRO A 261 4.39 19.69 -21.94
C PRO A 261 4.58 19.36 -20.46
N ASN A 262 3.63 19.77 -19.61
CA ASN A 262 3.71 19.58 -18.17
C ASN A 262 3.82 18.08 -17.88
N PHE A 263 5.05 17.59 -17.86
CA PHE A 263 5.49 16.27 -17.45
C PHE A 263 5.11 15.08 -18.37
N ASP A 264 6.12 14.31 -18.78
CA ASP A 264 5.93 13.09 -19.58
C ASP A 264 5.63 11.88 -18.69
N ILE A 265 6.08 11.90 -17.44
CA ILE A 265 5.93 10.80 -16.49
C ILE A 265 5.56 11.33 -15.11
N ALA A 266 4.65 10.63 -14.45
CA ALA A 266 4.23 10.83 -13.08
C ALA A 266 4.38 9.53 -12.26
N PHE A 267 4.78 9.64 -11.00
CA PHE A 267 4.90 8.54 -10.04
C PHE A 267 3.98 8.74 -8.85
N ARG A 268 3.29 7.68 -8.42
CA ARG A 268 2.42 7.70 -7.24
C ARG A 268 2.65 6.48 -6.36
N ALA A 269 2.87 6.70 -5.07
CA ALA A 269 2.83 5.65 -4.06
C ALA A 269 1.46 5.66 -3.37
N PHE A 270 0.85 4.49 -3.18
CA PHE A 270 -0.43 4.36 -2.48
C PHE A 270 -0.48 3.10 -1.62
N HIS A 271 -1.22 3.17 -0.52
CA HIS A 271 -1.58 2.02 0.30
C HIS A 271 -2.70 1.28 -0.42
N ASP A 272 -2.34 0.16 -1.03
CA ASP A 272 -3.27 -0.76 -1.69
C ASP A 272 -4.04 -1.54 -0.62
N ARG A 273 -5.30 -1.16 -0.40
CA ARG A 273 -6.13 -1.73 0.66
C ARG A 273 -6.89 -2.97 0.23
N ASN A 274 -7.17 -3.09 -1.04
CA ASN A 274 -7.99 -4.16 -1.61
C ASN A 274 -7.15 -5.18 -2.40
N LEU A 275 -5.82 -5.01 -2.43
CA LEU A 275 -4.84 -5.89 -3.06
C LEU A 275 -5.09 -6.09 -4.55
N ASN A 276 -5.76 -5.14 -5.21
CA ASN A 276 -6.04 -5.25 -6.64
C ASN A 276 -4.92 -4.64 -7.50
N CYS A 277 -3.87 -4.11 -6.88
CA CYS A 277 -2.75 -3.44 -7.53
C CYS A 277 -3.17 -2.22 -8.38
N GLN A 278 -4.37 -1.68 -8.14
CA GLN A 278 -4.92 -0.51 -8.81
C GLN A 278 -5.17 0.57 -7.78
N TYR A 279 -4.74 1.79 -8.08
CA TYR A 279 -5.08 2.93 -7.23
C TYR A 279 -6.55 3.28 -7.39
N ASP A 280 -7.33 2.97 -6.36
CA ASP A 280 -8.73 3.32 -6.23
C ASP A 280 -8.87 4.53 -5.29
N PRO A 281 -9.05 5.77 -5.79
CA PRO A 281 -9.09 6.97 -4.95
C PRO A 281 -10.24 7.02 -3.91
N ILE A 282 -11.19 6.08 -4.01
CA ILE A 282 -12.28 5.92 -3.04
C ILE A 282 -11.88 4.99 -1.88
N ILE A 283 -11.02 4.00 -2.14
CA ILE A 283 -10.71 2.91 -1.21
C ILE A 283 -9.29 3.07 -0.67
N ASP A 284 -8.34 3.42 -1.53
CA ASP A 284 -6.92 3.54 -1.23
C ASP A 284 -6.53 4.91 -0.73
N GLU A 285 -5.40 4.96 -0.03
CA GLU A 285 -4.83 6.18 0.51
C GLU A 285 -3.45 6.44 -0.09
N VAL A 286 -3.16 7.68 -0.48
CA VAL A 286 -1.82 8.08 -0.93
C VAL A 286 -0.84 7.99 0.24
N ILE A 287 0.37 7.49 -0.02
CA ILE A 287 1.42 7.39 1.01
C ILE A 287 2.24 8.70 1.03
N PRO A 288 2.13 9.54 2.08
CA PRO A 288 2.88 10.79 2.15
C PRO A 288 4.36 10.54 2.50
N ASN A 289 5.28 11.42 2.13
CA ASN A 289 6.71 11.33 2.52
C ASN A 289 7.44 10.05 2.02
N TRP A 290 6.99 9.47 0.91
CA TRP A 290 7.69 8.40 0.20
C TRP A 290 8.72 8.98 -0.77
N GLU A 291 9.90 8.38 -0.89
CA GLU A 291 10.95 8.89 -1.77
C GLU A 291 11.14 8.04 -3.03
N PHE A 292 11.22 8.73 -4.16
CA PHE A 292 11.62 8.18 -5.44
C PHE A 292 12.95 8.80 -5.85
N GLY A 293 13.94 7.96 -6.14
CA GLY A 293 15.17 8.37 -6.80
C GLY A 293 15.09 8.11 -8.28
N ILE A 294 15.28 9.14 -9.09
CA ILE A 294 15.28 9.06 -10.54
C ILE A 294 16.69 9.40 -11.02
N ARG A 295 17.27 8.56 -11.88
CA ARG A 295 18.61 8.79 -12.43
C ARG A 295 18.59 8.62 -13.95
N ASP A 296 19.10 9.61 -14.66
CA ASP A 296 19.47 9.47 -16.07
C ASP A 296 20.87 8.83 -16.14
N LEU A 297 21.00 7.73 -16.87
CA LEU A 297 22.23 6.97 -17.00
C LEU A 297 23.04 7.34 -18.24
N ALA A 298 22.58 8.31 -19.03
CA ALA A 298 23.34 8.83 -20.16
C ALA A 298 24.70 9.39 -19.69
N MET A 299 25.76 8.94 -20.34
CA MET A 299 27.15 9.32 -20.02
C MET A 299 27.38 10.84 -20.06
N GLU A 300 26.58 11.56 -20.86
CA GLU A 300 26.68 13.02 -21.06
C GLU A 300 26.10 13.82 -19.89
N MET A 301 25.20 13.21 -19.10
CA MET A 301 24.53 13.84 -17.95
C MET A 301 25.25 13.56 -16.62
N GLY A 302 26.40 12.89 -16.64
CA GLY A 302 27.22 12.66 -15.44
C GLY A 302 26.57 11.79 -14.36
N GLY A 303 25.50 11.07 -14.67
CA GLY A 303 24.80 10.20 -13.72
C GLY A 303 24.02 10.94 -12.63
N MET A 304 23.55 12.16 -12.89
CA MET A 304 22.76 12.98 -11.96
C MET A 304 21.54 12.20 -11.41
N ARG A 305 21.44 12.14 -10.08
CA ARG A 305 20.32 11.55 -9.34
C ARG A 305 19.43 12.66 -8.80
N ASN A 306 18.19 12.72 -9.25
CA ASN A 306 17.16 13.58 -8.67
C ASN A 306 16.30 12.74 -7.72
N THR A 307 16.37 13.02 -6.42
CA THR A 307 15.46 12.45 -5.43
C THR A 307 14.25 13.37 -5.27
N LYS A 308 13.05 12.81 -5.35
CA LYS A 308 11.78 13.51 -5.19
C LYS A 308 10.96 12.86 -4.07
N LEU A 309 10.33 13.69 -3.24
CA LEU A 309 9.46 13.28 -2.14
C LEU A 309 8.00 13.33 -2.59
N SER A 310 7.17 12.38 -2.19
CA SER A 310 5.72 12.38 -2.46
C SER A 310 4.95 13.43 -1.66
N ASN A 311 5.63 14.26 -0.85
CA ASN A 311 5.01 15.12 0.15
C ASN A 311 4.79 16.58 -0.27
N ASP A 312 5.17 16.99 -1.48
CA ASP A 312 4.99 18.38 -1.90
C ASP A 312 3.51 18.71 -2.20
N SER A 313 2.67 17.70 -2.52
CA SER A 313 1.21 17.80 -2.58
C SER A 313 0.59 16.39 -2.54
N PRO A 314 -0.07 15.95 -1.46
CA PRO A 314 -0.60 14.58 -1.34
C PRO A 314 -1.69 14.23 -2.37
N ASP A 315 -2.27 15.24 -3.01
CA ASP A 315 -3.27 15.06 -4.07
C ASP A 315 -2.63 14.87 -5.46
N GLU A 316 -1.35 15.21 -5.63
CA GLU A 316 -0.66 15.25 -6.92
C GLU A 316 0.51 14.25 -6.98
N PRO A 317 0.68 13.53 -8.09
CA PRO A 317 1.80 12.60 -8.24
C PRO A 317 3.13 13.36 -8.40
N ILE A 318 4.26 12.70 -8.13
CA ILE A 318 5.58 13.27 -8.45
C ILE A 318 5.77 13.23 -9.95
N THR A 319 6.05 14.37 -10.56
CA THR A 319 6.15 14.47 -12.01
C THR A 319 7.56 14.88 -12.48
N PHE A 320 7.93 14.43 -13.68
CA PHE A 320 9.13 14.89 -14.39
C PHE A 320 8.96 14.74 -15.91
N SER A 321 9.74 15.52 -16.66
CA SER A 321 9.74 15.45 -18.13
C SER A 321 10.96 14.68 -18.63
N VAL A 322 10.74 13.87 -19.66
CA VAL A 322 11.75 13.14 -20.44
C VAL A 322 11.85 13.69 -21.88
N PHE A 323 11.26 14.86 -22.12
CA PHE A 323 11.18 15.49 -23.42
C PHE A 323 12.56 15.73 -24.03
N GLY A 324 12.78 15.20 -25.22
CA GLY A 324 14.05 15.26 -25.96
C GLY A 324 15.14 14.29 -25.47
N VAL A 325 14.84 13.43 -24.51
CA VAL A 325 15.70 12.37 -23.95
C VAL A 325 14.92 11.06 -23.73
N GLU A 326 13.91 10.81 -24.55
CA GLU A 326 12.96 9.69 -24.42
C GLU A 326 13.62 8.31 -24.60
N ASP A 327 14.75 8.26 -25.31
CA ASP A 327 15.55 7.08 -25.60
C ASP A 327 16.66 6.81 -24.58
N HIS A 328 16.87 7.71 -23.61
CA HIS A 328 17.83 7.51 -22.54
C HIS A 328 17.39 6.37 -21.61
N GLN A 329 18.37 5.67 -21.03
CA GLN A 329 18.13 4.70 -19.98
C GLN A 329 18.00 5.42 -18.63
N TRP A 330 16.90 5.17 -17.96
CA TRP A 330 16.59 5.69 -16.64
C TRP A 330 16.64 4.57 -15.63
N SER A 331 17.13 4.87 -14.43
CA SER A 331 16.88 4.04 -13.27
C SER A 331 15.92 4.71 -12.30
N LEU A 332 14.94 3.94 -11.86
CA LEU A 332 14.06 4.30 -10.76
C LEU A 332 14.46 3.48 -9.53
N ASP A 333 14.69 4.18 -8.42
CA ASP A 333 14.91 3.58 -7.12
C ASP A 333 13.78 4.03 -6.18
N GLN A 334 13.24 3.10 -5.40
CA GLN A 334 12.35 3.43 -4.28
C GLN A 334 13.13 3.37 -2.99
N PHE A 335 12.99 4.40 -2.14
CA PHE A 335 13.72 4.48 -0.88
C PHE A 335 12.78 4.59 0.31
N MET A 336 12.97 3.74 1.32
CA MET A 336 12.37 3.84 2.66
C MET A 336 13.43 4.17 3.72
N TRP A 337 14.29 5.15 3.46
CA TRP A 337 15.43 5.47 4.35
C TRP A 337 15.00 5.82 5.79
N TRP A 338 13.76 6.26 5.99
CA TRP A 338 13.17 6.57 7.28
C TRP A 338 12.92 5.33 8.16
N ALA A 339 12.83 4.13 7.57
CA ALA A 339 12.56 2.88 8.29
C ALA A 339 13.61 2.65 9.40
N LYS A 340 14.89 2.89 9.09
CA LYS A 340 16.00 2.80 10.06
C LYS A 340 15.84 3.74 11.26
N LYS A 341 15.16 4.88 11.11
CA LYS A 341 14.97 5.89 12.16
C LYS A 341 13.88 5.50 13.17
N VAL A 342 12.93 4.65 12.78
CA VAL A 342 11.83 4.16 13.63
C VAL A 342 11.96 2.68 13.99
N GLY A 343 13.10 2.04 13.68
CA GLY A 343 13.36 0.64 14.02
C GLY A 343 12.73 -0.37 13.05
N PHE A 344 12.23 0.09 11.91
CA PHE A 344 11.78 -0.77 10.80
C PHE A 344 12.99 -1.09 9.91
N THR A 345 13.13 -2.35 9.48
CA THR A 345 14.22 -2.67 8.54
C THR A 345 13.88 -2.05 7.19
N ALA A 346 14.67 -1.07 6.78
CA ALA A 346 14.52 -0.48 5.47
C ALA A 346 14.69 -1.58 4.41
N MET A 347 13.79 -1.67 3.43
CA MET A 347 14.13 -2.31 2.15
C MET A 347 15.17 -1.43 1.45
N ASN A 348 16.39 -1.41 1.99
CA ASN A 348 17.53 -0.68 1.47
C ASN A 348 18.19 -1.40 0.31
N THR A 349 17.59 -2.48 -0.21
CA THR A 349 17.94 -3.04 -1.50
C THR A 349 17.20 -2.25 -2.58
N PRO A 350 17.88 -1.35 -3.31
CA PRO A 350 17.26 -0.68 -4.43
C PRO A 350 16.84 -1.73 -5.45
N PHE A 351 15.54 -1.78 -5.76
CA PHE A 351 15.06 -2.40 -6.99
C PHE A 351 15.35 -1.42 -8.12
N THR A 352 16.59 -1.40 -8.60
CA THR A 352 16.99 -0.55 -9.71
C THR A 352 16.52 -1.20 -11.01
N HIS A 353 15.39 -0.75 -11.55
CA HIS A 353 14.96 -1.16 -12.89
C HIS A 353 15.49 -0.17 -13.93
N PHE A 354 16.10 -0.69 -14.99
CA PHE A 354 16.59 0.08 -16.12
C PHE A 354 15.56 0.04 -17.24
N THR A 355 15.10 1.20 -17.69
CA THR A 355 14.09 1.31 -18.74
C THR A 355 14.21 2.62 -19.51
N THR A 356 13.58 2.72 -20.68
CA THR A 356 13.44 3.98 -21.43
C THR A 356 12.01 4.49 -21.33
N PHE A 357 11.77 5.77 -21.61
CA PHE A 357 10.39 6.27 -21.66
C PHE A 357 9.59 5.59 -22.77
N ALA A 358 10.22 5.28 -23.91
CA ALA A 358 9.56 4.53 -24.99
C ALA A 358 9.06 3.16 -24.50
N ASP A 359 9.88 2.43 -23.74
CA ASP A 359 9.49 1.12 -23.18
C ASP A 359 8.36 1.25 -22.15
N LEU A 360 8.44 2.25 -21.25
CA LEU A 360 7.40 2.51 -20.25
C LEU A 360 6.08 2.97 -20.88
N ARG A 361 6.14 3.84 -21.88
CA ARG A 361 4.98 4.32 -22.63
C ARG A 361 4.33 3.20 -23.43
N ASP A 362 5.11 2.31 -24.03
CA ASP A 362 4.57 1.19 -24.79
C ASP A 362 4.00 0.09 -23.86
N PHE A 363 4.46 0.02 -22.60
CA PHE A 363 3.92 -0.84 -21.53
C PHE A 363 2.68 -0.25 -20.82
N ALA A 364 2.47 1.06 -20.88
CA ALA A 364 1.36 1.72 -20.18
C ALA A 364 -0.06 1.38 -20.70
N PRO A 365 -0.31 1.26 -22.02
CA PRO A 365 -1.61 0.83 -22.55
C PRO A 365 -1.99 -0.60 -22.15
N THR A 366 -1.02 -1.44 -21.76
CA THR A 366 -1.30 -2.78 -21.20
C THR A 366 -1.74 -2.74 -19.72
N PHE A 367 -1.74 -1.56 -19.11
CA PHE A 367 -2.28 -1.31 -17.76
C PHE A 367 -3.58 -0.46 -17.78
N GLU A 368 -3.87 0.26 -18.87
CA GLU A 368 -5.15 0.94 -19.09
C GLU A 368 -6.10 0.13 -19.97
N ASP A 369 -6.72 -0.92 -19.42
CA ASP A 369 -8.08 -1.40 -19.72
C ASP A 369 -8.24 -2.82 -19.16
N GLY A 370 -8.58 -2.94 -17.87
CA GLY A 370 -9.41 -4.02 -17.32
C GLY A 370 -9.04 -5.50 -17.51
N ASP A 371 -7.99 -5.87 -18.24
CA ASP A 371 -7.56 -7.25 -18.48
C ASP A 371 -6.10 -7.44 -18.02
N LEU A 372 -5.96 -8.18 -16.93
CA LEU A 372 -4.71 -8.55 -16.28
C LEU A 372 -3.80 -9.33 -17.26
N HIS A 373 -2.68 -8.74 -17.70
CA HIS A 373 -1.60 -9.47 -18.37
C HIS A 373 -0.31 -9.35 -17.56
N ILE A 374 -0.09 -10.41 -16.79
CA ILE A 374 1.05 -10.81 -15.97
C ILE A 374 2.39 -10.25 -16.49
N GLY A 375 3.10 -9.50 -15.64
CA GLY A 375 4.51 -9.16 -15.87
C GLY A 375 5.01 -7.85 -15.25
N PHE A 376 4.68 -7.54 -13.98
CA PHE A 376 5.45 -6.55 -13.22
C PHE A 376 6.17 -7.27 -12.08
N ALA A 377 7.51 -7.23 -12.10
CA ALA A 377 8.37 -8.05 -11.26
C ALA A 377 8.55 -7.42 -9.86
N ASN A 378 7.60 -7.75 -8.99
CA ASN A 378 7.66 -7.89 -7.53
C ASN A 378 8.43 -6.91 -6.63
N ALA A 379 7.71 -6.43 -5.61
CA ALA A 379 7.96 -6.93 -4.25
C ALA A 379 6.61 -7.36 -3.62
N LEU A 380 6.31 -8.67 -3.66
CA LEU A 380 5.18 -9.34 -2.98
C LEU A 380 3.79 -9.34 -3.65
N ALA A 381 3.72 -9.56 -4.96
CA ALA A 381 2.84 -10.50 -5.67
C ALA A 381 3.14 -10.41 -7.17
N CYS A 382 3.24 -11.57 -7.85
CA CYS A 382 3.42 -11.81 -9.30
C CYS A 382 4.80 -12.35 -9.75
N GLN A 383 4.79 -13.63 -10.13
CA GLN A 383 5.93 -14.45 -10.59
C GLN A 383 6.48 -14.04 -11.98
N THR A 384 7.68 -14.56 -12.26
CA THR A 384 8.70 -14.07 -13.19
C THR A 384 8.80 -14.84 -14.52
N ASN A 385 9.62 -14.30 -15.44
CA ASN A 385 10.61 -15.08 -16.20
C ASN A 385 11.66 -14.14 -16.81
N PHE A 386 12.87 -14.06 -16.22
CA PHE A 386 14.08 -13.64 -16.95
C PHE A 386 15.30 -14.44 -16.47
N ASP A 387 16.00 -15.01 -17.45
CA ASP A 387 17.03 -16.06 -17.32
C ASP A 387 18.46 -15.54 -16.99
N GLU A 388 18.63 -14.34 -16.44
CA GLU A 388 19.96 -13.86 -16.05
C GLU A 388 19.97 -13.19 -14.67
N THR A 389 20.71 -13.80 -13.74
CA THR A 389 21.00 -13.27 -12.41
C THR A 389 21.83 -11.99 -12.53
N ILE A 390 21.20 -10.81 -12.39
CA ILE A 390 21.93 -9.55 -12.29
C ILE A 390 22.49 -9.43 -10.86
N LYS A 391 23.80 -9.61 -10.73
CA LYS A 391 24.54 -9.36 -9.48
C LYS A 391 24.79 -7.85 -9.30
N ARG A 392 24.76 -7.41 -8.04
CA ARG A 392 25.24 -6.10 -7.55
C ARG A 392 26.51 -5.65 -8.27
N SER A 393 26.51 -4.44 -8.83
CA SER A 393 27.74 -3.66 -8.90
C SER A 393 27.93 -3.03 -7.52
N ALA A 394 28.85 -3.60 -6.74
CA ALA A 394 29.32 -2.99 -5.51
C ALA A 394 30.09 -1.71 -5.87
N GLY A 395 29.42 -0.57 -5.80
CA GLY A 395 30.01 0.76 -5.82
C GLY A 395 29.30 1.59 -4.77
N GLU A 396 29.99 1.81 -3.65
CA GLU A 396 29.64 2.85 -2.68
C GLU A 396 29.61 4.20 -3.42
N ASP A 397 28.42 4.78 -3.59
CA ASP A 397 28.23 6.23 -3.77
C ASP A 397 27.31 6.70 -2.62
N THR A 398 27.61 6.26 -1.39
CA THR A 398 27.10 6.90 -0.18
C THR A 398 28.18 7.85 0.31
N ASP A 399 28.37 8.96 -0.40
CA ASP A 399 29.41 9.91 -0.05
C ASP A 399 28.82 10.98 0.87
N GLU A 400 28.89 10.68 2.18
CA GLU A 400 28.87 11.64 3.29
C GLU A 400 30.07 12.65 3.23
N ALA A 401 30.55 13.00 2.03
CA ALA A 401 31.72 13.85 1.80
C ALA A 401 31.49 15.02 0.83
N SER A 402 30.24 15.30 0.42
CA SER A 402 29.91 16.41 -0.49
C SER A 402 29.81 17.75 0.24
N GLY A 403 30.96 18.44 0.36
CA GLY A 403 31.00 19.80 0.91
C GLY A 403 32.33 20.53 0.79
N ASN A 404 33.31 20.04 0.02
CA ASN A 404 34.65 20.64 -0.01
C ASN A 404 35.37 20.61 -1.37
N GLU A 405 34.66 20.39 -2.48
CA GLU A 405 35.24 20.58 -3.82
C GLU A 405 34.57 21.75 -4.55
N GLU A 406 35.40 22.60 -5.15
CA GLU A 406 35.04 23.90 -5.74
C GLU A 406 34.18 23.77 -7.02
N ASN A 407 33.78 22.56 -7.42
CA ASN A 407 32.87 22.27 -8.55
C ASN A 407 31.82 21.18 -8.25
N ASP A 408 31.56 20.91 -6.97
CA ASP A 408 30.48 20.01 -6.56
C ASP A 408 29.15 20.79 -6.51
N VAL A 409 28.22 20.49 -7.43
CA VAL A 409 26.85 21.04 -7.38
C VAL A 409 26.04 20.26 -6.36
N GLY A 410 26.41 20.47 -5.09
CA GLY A 410 25.65 20.03 -3.94
C GLY A 410 24.19 20.48 -4.04
N PHE A 411 23.33 19.59 -3.57
CA PHE A 411 21.94 19.81 -3.16
C PHE A 411 21.50 21.29 -3.10
N MET A 412 20.63 21.70 -4.04
CA MET A 412 19.86 22.95 -3.94
C MET A 412 18.40 22.62 -3.61
N PRO A 413 17.94 22.79 -2.37
CA PRO A 413 16.52 22.73 -2.06
C PRO A 413 15.85 24.08 -2.36
N SER A 414 14.65 23.98 -2.97
CA SER A 414 13.58 24.99 -3.10
C SER A 414 13.78 26.17 -4.09
N ALA A 415 12.84 26.34 -5.04
CA ALA A 415 12.08 27.60 -5.22
C ALA A 415 11.17 27.69 -6.48
N TRP A 416 11.26 26.81 -7.50
CA TRP A 416 10.56 27.07 -8.78
C TRP A 416 9.91 25.86 -9.46
N ALA A 417 9.19 25.04 -8.71
CA ALA A 417 8.19 24.15 -9.31
C ALA A 417 6.93 24.20 -8.44
N GLN A 418 6.17 25.27 -8.59
CA GLN A 418 4.74 25.18 -8.28
C GLN A 418 4.10 24.51 -9.49
N PRO A 419 3.30 23.45 -9.32
CA PRO A 419 2.51 22.89 -10.41
C PRO A 419 1.58 23.99 -10.94
N THR A 420 1.76 24.36 -12.20
CA THR A 420 0.74 25.10 -12.94
C THR A 420 -0.33 24.10 -13.33
N PHE A 421 -1.43 24.13 -12.58
CA PHE A 421 -2.66 23.41 -12.87
C PHE A 421 -3.12 23.76 -14.30
N ASP A 422 -2.93 22.85 -15.27
CA ASP A 422 -3.83 22.73 -16.44
C ASP A 422 -3.52 21.55 -17.40
N ASP A 423 -2.42 20.79 -17.27
CA ASP A 423 -2.13 19.67 -18.19
C ASP A 423 -1.82 18.35 -17.43
N ASP A 424 -2.43 17.24 -17.86
CA ASP A 424 -2.24 15.89 -17.32
C ASP A 424 -0.91 15.25 -17.82
N PRO A 425 -0.21 14.46 -16.98
CA PRO A 425 1.01 13.77 -17.40
C PRO A 425 0.74 12.73 -18.49
N VAL A 426 1.68 12.58 -19.43
CA VAL A 426 1.55 11.61 -20.55
C VAL A 426 1.50 10.15 -20.06
N LEU A 427 2.20 9.85 -18.95
CA LEU A 427 2.24 8.53 -18.33
C LEU A 427 2.17 8.66 -16.80
N THR A 428 1.30 7.90 -16.13
CA THR A 428 1.32 7.75 -14.67
C THR A 428 1.65 6.32 -14.27
N ILE A 429 2.73 6.14 -13.51
CA ILE A 429 3.14 4.87 -12.90
C ILE A 429 2.77 4.90 -11.41
N ARG A 430 2.17 3.81 -10.93
CA ARG A 430 1.65 3.71 -9.57
C ARG A 430 2.27 2.52 -8.84
N PHE A 431 2.52 2.69 -7.55
CA PHE A 431 3.16 1.72 -6.67
C PHE A 431 2.28 1.46 -5.46
N GLY A 432 1.59 0.31 -5.48
CA GLY A 432 0.79 -0.17 -4.37
C GLY A 432 1.68 -0.81 -3.32
N SER A 433 1.48 -0.44 -2.06
CA SER A 433 2.13 -1.08 -0.91
C SER A 433 1.10 -1.68 0.01
N ILE A 434 1.44 -2.86 0.54
CA ILE A 434 0.55 -3.65 1.40
C ILE A 434 1.25 -3.94 2.72
N GLY A 435 0.47 -3.94 3.79
CA GLY A 435 0.91 -4.26 5.12
C GLY A 435 0.73 -5.74 5.36
N ILE A 436 1.83 -6.41 5.64
CA ILE A 436 1.86 -7.83 6.02
C ILE A 436 1.94 -7.96 7.54
N ALA A 437 1.28 -8.98 8.08
CA ALA A 437 1.31 -9.29 9.50
C ALA A 437 2.23 -10.49 9.77
N ASN A 438 2.43 -10.77 11.04
CA ASN A 438 2.92 -12.05 11.53
C ASN A 438 1.95 -12.54 12.61
N LEU A 439 2.05 -13.81 12.98
CA LEU A 439 1.30 -14.39 14.09
C LEU A 439 2.25 -15.24 14.94
N LYS A 440 2.42 -14.86 16.20
CA LYS A 440 3.12 -15.64 17.20
C LYS A 440 2.13 -16.57 17.89
N VAL A 441 2.45 -17.86 17.92
CA VAL A 441 1.61 -18.91 18.50
C VAL A 441 2.42 -19.61 19.57
N CYS A 442 1.98 -19.49 20.82
CA CYS A 442 2.63 -20.09 21.97
C CYS A 442 1.81 -21.25 22.50
N LYS A 443 2.50 -22.29 22.95
CA LYS A 443 1.87 -23.40 23.66
C LYS A 443 2.06 -23.20 25.15
N SER A 444 0.98 -22.99 25.87
CA SER A 444 1.01 -22.80 27.33
C SER A 444 0.62 -24.07 28.07
N PHE A 445 1.35 -24.35 29.15
CA PHE A 445 0.92 -25.25 30.20
C PHE A 445 0.04 -24.49 31.19
N ASP A 446 -1.28 -24.61 30.99
CA ASP A 446 -2.29 -23.98 31.83
C ASP A 446 -2.45 -24.80 33.12
N MET A 447 -1.68 -24.41 34.13
CA MET A 447 -1.50 -25.15 35.37
C MET A 447 -2.77 -25.11 36.23
N ASN A 448 -3.55 -24.03 36.13
CA ASN A 448 -4.77 -23.85 36.92
C ASN A 448 -6.06 -24.21 36.15
N GLY A 449 -5.94 -24.50 34.85
CA GLY A 449 -7.02 -24.96 33.98
C GLY A 449 -8.05 -23.88 33.64
N ASN A 450 -7.69 -22.59 33.71
CA ASN A 450 -8.64 -21.49 33.48
C ASN A 450 -8.80 -21.11 31.99
N GLY A 451 -8.03 -21.72 31.10
CA GLY A 451 -8.06 -21.47 29.65
C GLY A 451 -7.29 -20.22 29.22
N ILE A 452 -6.46 -19.64 30.09
CA ILE A 452 -5.71 -18.40 29.86
C ILE A 452 -4.26 -18.61 30.34
N HIS A 453 -3.28 -18.16 29.55
CA HIS A 453 -1.89 -18.16 30.01
C HIS A 453 -1.67 -17.11 31.11
N ASP A 454 -1.24 -17.56 32.28
CA ASP A 454 -0.92 -16.72 33.45
C ASP A 454 0.59 -16.52 33.67
N GLU A 455 0.97 -15.44 34.36
CA GLU A 455 2.36 -15.18 34.73
C GLU A 455 2.88 -16.30 35.66
N GLY A 456 3.92 -17.01 35.20
CA GLY A 456 4.53 -18.14 35.92
C GLY A 456 4.17 -19.51 35.33
N GLU A 457 3.25 -19.58 34.37
CA GLU A 457 2.98 -20.78 33.61
C GLU A 457 4.07 -21.04 32.55
N GLY A 458 4.43 -22.31 32.40
CA GLY A 458 5.49 -22.72 31.47
C GLY A 458 4.99 -22.74 30.02
N LEU A 459 5.87 -22.43 29.08
CA LEU A 459 5.61 -22.62 27.65
C LEU A 459 6.24 -23.94 27.18
N ILE A 460 5.54 -24.65 26.29
CA ILE A 460 5.87 -26.02 25.90
C ILE A 460 6.58 -26.03 24.53
N PRO A 461 7.84 -26.48 24.45
CA PRO A 461 8.57 -26.58 23.18
C PRO A 461 8.16 -27.82 22.37
N ASN A 462 8.51 -27.82 21.07
CA ASN A 462 8.28 -28.93 20.14
C ASN A 462 6.80 -29.34 19.97
N TRP A 463 5.88 -28.40 20.12
CA TRP A 463 4.45 -28.62 19.88
C TRP A 463 4.09 -28.24 18.44
N PRO A 464 3.47 -29.13 17.64
CA PRO A 464 3.05 -28.82 16.28
C PRO A 464 1.86 -27.85 16.28
N VAL A 465 2.00 -26.78 15.51
CA VAL A 465 0.94 -25.81 15.24
C VAL A 465 0.78 -25.65 13.73
N ASN A 466 -0.46 -25.46 13.30
CA ASN A 466 -0.83 -25.42 11.89
C ASN A 466 -1.55 -24.10 11.61
N LEU A 467 -1.21 -23.48 10.48
CA LEU A 467 -1.92 -22.32 9.94
C LEU A 467 -2.55 -22.71 8.61
N TYR A 468 -3.85 -22.52 8.49
CA TYR A 468 -4.58 -22.59 7.23
C TYR A 468 -4.66 -21.20 6.59
N ILE A 469 -4.24 -21.14 5.33
CA ILE A 469 -4.30 -19.96 4.47
C ILE A 469 -5.53 -20.10 3.56
N PRO A 470 -6.50 -19.17 3.60
CA PRO A 470 -7.70 -19.24 2.76
C PRO A 470 -7.38 -19.02 1.28
N ASP A 471 -8.29 -19.38 0.38
CA ASP A 471 -8.10 -19.22 -1.08
C ASP A 471 -8.18 -17.76 -1.55
N SER A 472 -8.76 -16.88 -0.72
CA SER A 472 -8.77 -15.43 -0.94
C SER A 472 -7.40 -14.77 -0.82
N VAL A 473 -6.41 -15.49 -0.32
CA VAL A 473 -5.02 -15.03 -0.21
C VAL A 473 -4.23 -15.57 -1.42
N PRO A 474 -3.61 -14.70 -2.23
CA PRO A 474 -2.96 -15.09 -3.49
C PRO A 474 -1.57 -15.70 -3.27
N VAL A 475 -1.49 -16.75 -2.43
CA VAL A 475 -0.29 -17.54 -2.21
C VAL A 475 -0.41 -18.84 -3.02
N PRO A 476 0.61 -19.23 -3.82
CA PRO A 476 0.57 -20.49 -4.56
C PRO A 476 0.34 -21.70 -3.64
N LYS A 477 -0.40 -22.70 -4.11
CA LYS A 477 -0.67 -23.96 -3.37
C LYS A 477 -0.49 -25.15 -4.32
N PRO A 478 0.42 -26.11 -4.04
CA PRO A 478 1.45 -26.06 -3.01
C PRO A 478 2.53 -25.01 -3.35
N PHE A 479 3.20 -24.49 -2.31
CA PHE A 479 4.36 -23.61 -2.42
C PHE A 479 5.50 -24.21 -1.60
N ASN A 480 6.46 -24.83 -2.30
CA ASN A 480 7.46 -25.70 -1.67
C ASN A 480 8.91 -25.25 -2.00
N PRO A 481 9.80 -25.13 -0.99
CA PRO A 481 11.21 -24.76 -1.14
C PRO A 481 12.08 -25.77 -1.92
N GLU A 482 11.71 -27.05 -1.95
CA GLU A 482 12.47 -28.16 -2.56
C GLU A 482 12.27 -28.32 -4.07
N TYR A 483 11.35 -27.57 -4.71
CA TYR A 483 11.14 -27.60 -6.16
C TYR A 483 11.80 -26.38 -6.85
N PRO A 484 13.02 -26.53 -7.38
CA PRO A 484 13.87 -25.41 -7.81
C PRO A 484 13.60 -24.93 -9.23
N GLU A 485 12.55 -25.39 -9.93
CA GLU A 485 12.36 -25.07 -11.36
C GLU A 485 12.26 -23.56 -11.64
N ASN A 486 11.96 -22.71 -10.64
CA ASN A 486 11.91 -21.26 -10.82
C ASN A 486 12.80 -20.41 -9.89
N GLY A 487 13.55 -20.95 -8.91
CA GLY A 487 14.45 -20.15 -8.03
C GLY A 487 13.80 -19.00 -7.20
N GLU A 488 12.53 -18.67 -7.45
CA GLU A 488 11.79 -17.54 -6.91
C GLU A 488 11.58 -17.65 -5.40
N PHE A 489 11.47 -18.87 -4.86
CA PHE A 489 11.34 -19.10 -3.41
C PHE A 489 12.55 -18.55 -2.65
N LEU A 490 13.77 -18.94 -3.05
CA LEU A 490 15.02 -18.50 -2.42
C LEU A 490 15.21 -16.99 -2.60
N VAL A 491 14.75 -16.44 -3.72
CA VAL A 491 14.79 -15.00 -3.97
C VAL A 491 13.82 -14.27 -3.04
N ILE A 492 12.57 -14.72 -2.91
CA ILE A 492 11.57 -14.09 -2.03
C ILE A 492 12.01 -14.17 -0.57
N GLU A 493 12.48 -15.34 -0.12
CA GLU A 493 13.01 -15.52 1.23
C GLU A 493 14.19 -14.57 1.50
N GLN A 494 15.17 -14.53 0.59
CA GLN A 494 16.31 -13.61 0.71
C GLN A 494 15.86 -12.15 0.71
N LEU A 495 14.88 -11.77 -0.12
CA LEU A 495 14.33 -10.41 -0.13
C LEU A 495 13.65 -10.06 1.20
N LEU A 496 12.93 -10.99 1.82
CA LEU A 496 12.28 -10.79 3.11
C LEU A 496 13.30 -10.71 4.26
N LEU A 497 14.39 -11.49 4.19
CA LEU A 497 15.53 -11.40 5.10
C LEU A 497 16.24 -10.05 4.97
N ASP A 498 16.55 -9.63 3.73
CA ASP A 498 17.20 -8.35 3.44
C ASP A 498 16.31 -7.17 3.85
N ALA A 499 14.99 -7.31 3.72
CA ALA A 499 13.98 -6.37 4.19
C ALA A 499 13.74 -6.45 5.71
N GLY A 500 14.36 -7.40 6.43
CA GLY A 500 14.18 -7.67 7.86
C GLY A 500 12.75 -7.92 8.29
N VAL A 501 11.91 -8.36 7.35
CA VAL A 501 10.56 -8.88 7.60
C VAL A 501 10.66 -10.29 8.16
N LEU A 502 11.56 -11.08 7.58
CA LEU A 502 11.94 -12.39 8.08
C LEU A 502 13.21 -12.23 8.94
N PRO A 503 13.24 -12.70 10.20
CA PRO A 503 14.44 -12.63 11.04
C PRO A 503 15.60 -13.46 10.48
N GLU A 504 16.84 -13.04 10.76
CA GLU A 504 18.03 -13.82 10.38
C GLU A 504 18.00 -15.23 11.00
N GLY A 505 18.14 -16.26 10.16
CA GLY A 505 18.09 -17.67 10.56
C GLY A 505 16.70 -18.30 10.51
N GLU A 506 15.64 -17.52 10.26
CA GLU A 506 14.30 -18.04 9.95
C GLU A 506 14.18 -18.33 8.45
N ASN A 507 13.31 -19.28 8.12
CA ASN A 507 12.95 -19.62 6.74
C ASN A 507 11.44 -19.47 6.54
N LEU A 508 11.02 -19.25 5.30
CA LEU A 508 9.61 -19.40 4.92
C LEU A 508 9.20 -20.86 5.04
N ALA A 509 8.01 -21.10 5.58
CA ALA A 509 7.48 -22.44 5.72
C ALA A 509 6.76 -22.87 4.43
N GLU A 510 6.83 -24.16 4.11
CA GLU A 510 6.11 -24.75 2.98
C GLU A 510 4.59 -24.61 3.19
N VAL A 511 3.89 -24.26 2.11
CA VAL A 511 2.43 -24.31 2.04
C VAL A 511 2.05 -25.58 1.28
N ASP A 512 1.30 -26.46 1.91
CA ASP A 512 0.84 -27.67 1.24
C ASP A 512 -0.23 -27.39 0.18
N ALA A 513 -0.63 -28.44 -0.56
CA ALA A 513 -1.63 -28.31 -1.62
C ALA A 513 -3.03 -27.90 -1.12
N ASN A 514 -3.28 -28.00 0.19
CA ASN A 514 -4.54 -27.65 0.83
C ASN A 514 -4.44 -26.28 1.54
N GLY A 515 -3.31 -25.56 1.45
CA GLY A 515 -3.13 -24.26 2.09
C GLY A 515 -2.66 -24.30 3.54
N TYR A 516 -2.19 -25.44 4.03
CA TYR A 516 -1.68 -25.56 5.40
C TYR A 516 -0.17 -25.31 5.48
N VAL A 517 0.22 -24.64 6.55
CA VAL A 517 1.60 -24.39 6.94
C VAL A 517 1.79 -24.95 8.34
N GLN A 518 2.76 -25.86 8.50
CA GLN A 518 3.07 -26.45 9.80
C GLN A 518 4.36 -25.86 10.38
N ARG A 519 4.35 -25.57 11.68
CA ARG A 519 5.55 -25.24 12.47
C ARG A 519 5.56 -25.99 13.79
N MET A 520 6.75 -26.14 14.37
CA MET A 520 6.92 -26.61 15.74
C MET A 520 7.24 -25.41 16.63
N THR A 521 6.71 -25.36 17.85
CA THR A 521 7.16 -24.39 18.84
C THR A 521 8.65 -24.59 19.14
N GLY A 522 9.39 -23.48 19.25
CA GLY A 522 10.82 -23.47 19.57
C GLY A 522 11.08 -23.75 21.04
N GLU A 523 12.34 -23.61 21.47
CA GLU A 523 12.74 -23.77 22.88
C GLU A 523 12.05 -22.76 23.82
N ASP A 524 11.60 -21.62 23.29
CA ASP A 524 10.80 -20.62 24.01
C ASP A 524 9.31 -20.99 24.11
N GLY A 525 8.92 -22.15 23.56
CA GLY A 525 7.55 -22.65 23.54
C GLY A 525 6.62 -21.89 22.58
N CYS A 526 7.18 -21.11 21.65
CA CYS A 526 6.40 -20.40 20.63
C CYS A 526 6.90 -20.67 19.21
N ALA A 527 6.02 -20.51 18.23
CA ALA A 527 6.32 -20.50 16.81
C ALA A 527 5.75 -19.22 16.19
N THR A 528 6.46 -18.62 15.23
CA THR A 528 5.96 -17.45 14.51
C THR A 528 5.70 -17.78 13.06
N PHE A 529 4.49 -17.50 12.60
CA PHE A 529 4.14 -17.49 11.18
C PHE A 529 4.39 -16.10 10.63
N PHE A 530 5.38 -15.98 9.76
CA PHE A 530 5.75 -14.71 9.12
C PHE A 530 4.97 -14.52 7.82
N VAL A 531 4.81 -13.27 7.40
CA VAL A 531 4.28 -12.87 6.07
C VAL A 531 2.82 -13.30 5.86
N LEU A 532 1.94 -12.89 6.76
CA LEU A 532 0.50 -13.02 6.58
C LEU A 532 -0.03 -11.85 5.75
N VAL A 533 -0.61 -12.16 4.60
CA VAL A 533 -1.14 -11.19 3.65
C VAL A 533 -2.59 -10.87 4.00
N PRO A 534 -3.07 -9.63 3.81
CA PRO A 534 -4.48 -9.32 4.02
C PRO A 534 -5.41 -10.22 3.20
N ASN A 535 -6.53 -10.67 3.77
CA ASN A 535 -7.52 -11.43 3.01
C ASN A 535 -8.49 -10.47 2.30
N VAL A 536 -8.52 -10.50 0.96
CA VAL A 536 -9.48 -9.68 0.18
C VAL A 536 -10.86 -10.31 0.29
N ARG A 537 -11.73 -9.74 1.13
CA ARG A 537 -13.12 -10.20 1.28
C ARG A 537 -13.98 -9.80 0.07
N GLY A 538 -13.69 -10.39 -1.08
CA GLY A 538 -14.45 -10.25 -2.32
C GLY A 538 -15.31 -11.49 -2.60
N GLU A 539 -14.68 -12.57 -3.06
CA GLU A 539 -15.38 -13.76 -3.56
C GLU A 539 -15.36 -14.96 -2.58
N ASP A 540 -14.37 -15.03 -1.68
CA ASP A 540 -14.36 -15.97 -0.54
C ASP A 540 -13.99 -15.23 0.76
N PRO A 541 -14.94 -15.06 1.70
CA PRO A 541 -14.71 -14.37 2.97
C PRO A 541 -14.04 -15.26 4.04
N ALA A 542 -13.52 -16.44 3.69
CA ALA A 542 -12.90 -17.35 4.65
C ALA A 542 -11.76 -16.66 5.45
N PRO A 543 -11.77 -16.79 6.78
CA PRO A 543 -10.70 -16.28 7.62
C PRO A 543 -9.46 -17.18 7.51
N TYR A 544 -8.32 -16.69 7.99
CA TYR A 544 -7.23 -17.57 8.39
C TYR A 544 -7.69 -18.42 9.57
N GLU A 545 -7.13 -19.62 9.70
CA GLU A 545 -7.32 -20.45 10.89
C GLU A 545 -5.97 -20.92 11.40
N VAL A 546 -5.70 -20.75 12.70
CA VAL A 546 -4.56 -21.36 13.36
C VAL A 546 -5.06 -22.44 14.31
N SER A 547 -4.38 -23.57 14.38
CA SER A 547 -4.74 -24.68 15.27
C SER A 547 -3.50 -25.34 15.86
N GLU A 548 -3.68 -25.98 17.01
CA GLU A 548 -2.69 -26.89 17.57
C GLU A 548 -2.97 -28.33 17.17
N SER A 549 -1.92 -29.16 17.12
CA SER A 549 -2.11 -30.61 17.09
C SER A 549 -2.50 -31.12 18.48
N LEU A 550 -3.59 -31.86 18.56
CA LEU A 550 -4.06 -32.49 19.80
C LEU A 550 -3.22 -33.74 20.13
N SER A 551 -2.99 -33.97 21.42
CA SER A 551 -2.31 -35.17 21.93
C SER A 551 -3.21 -35.89 22.93
N ALA A 552 -3.26 -37.23 22.89
CA ALA A 552 -4.17 -38.01 23.72
C ALA A 552 -3.91 -37.91 25.24
N ALA A 553 -2.69 -37.55 25.65
CA ALA A 553 -2.31 -37.39 27.05
C ALA A 553 -2.50 -35.96 27.59
N TRP A 554 -3.02 -35.06 26.76
CA TRP A 554 -3.15 -33.64 27.05
C TRP A 554 -4.56 -33.16 26.76
N ASN A 555 -5.15 -32.43 27.69
CA ASN A 555 -6.47 -31.85 27.55
C ASN A 555 -6.34 -30.35 27.26
N ASN A 556 -7.02 -29.87 26.23
CA ASN A 556 -7.08 -28.43 25.94
C ASN A 556 -8.07 -27.74 26.87
N THR A 557 -7.66 -26.61 27.44
CA THR A 557 -8.45 -25.76 28.33
C THR A 557 -8.92 -24.49 27.62
N SER A 558 -8.35 -24.18 26.45
CA SER A 558 -8.86 -23.19 25.50
C SER A 558 -9.35 -23.84 24.20
N ASP A 559 -9.90 -23.03 23.29
CA ASP A 559 -10.15 -23.47 21.92
C ASP A 559 -8.82 -23.93 21.28
N HIS A 560 -8.86 -25.05 20.55
CA HIS A 560 -7.69 -25.62 19.86
C HIS A 560 -7.56 -25.15 18.40
N THR A 561 -8.54 -24.36 17.93
CA THR A 561 -8.57 -23.72 16.61
C THR A 561 -9.10 -22.30 16.78
N ILE A 562 -8.37 -21.33 16.25
CA ILE A 562 -8.70 -19.90 16.32
C ILE A 562 -8.74 -19.35 14.90
N SER A 563 -9.88 -18.79 14.49
CA SER A 563 -9.99 -18.09 13.22
C SER A 563 -9.72 -16.60 13.40
N PHE A 564 -9.13 -15.96 12.39
CA PHE A 564 -8.78 -14.55 12.41
C PHE A 564 -8.68 -13.96 10.99
N ASP A 565 -8.71 -12.63 10.90
CA ASP A 565 -8.51 -11.89 9.67
C ASP A 565 -7.22 -11.07 9.72
N VAL A 566 -6.70 -10.73 8.54
CA VAL A 566 -5.56 -9.84 8.39
C VAL A 566 -5.97 -8.67 7.51
N LYS A 567 -5.69 -7.45 7.96
CA LYS A 567 -5.91 -6.23 7.16
C LYS A 567 -4.62 -5.44 7.05
N SER A 568 -4.42 -4.78 5.92
CA SER A 568 -3.36 -3.79 5.76
C SER A 568 -3.84 -2.44 6.29
N VAL A 569 -3.04 -1.79 7.13
CA VAL A 569 -3.31 -0.45 7.66
C VAL A 569 -2.13 0.48 7.45
N MET A 570 -2.40 1.73 7.10
CA MET A 570 -1.41 2.81 7.14
C MET A 570 -1.54 3.56 8.46
N LYS A 571 -0.44 3.69 9.20
CA LYS A 571 -0.32 4.46 10.43
C LYS A 571 0.73 5.55 10.27
N MET A 572 0.58 6.66 11.00
CA MET A 572 1.62 7.69 11.08
C MET A 572 2.34 7.55 12.42
N GLU A 573 3.63 7.23 12.38
CA GLU A 573 4.48 7.15 13.57
C GLU A 573 5.59 8.21 13.47
N ASN A 574 5.63 9.14 14.43
CA ASN A 574 6.61 10.24 14.43
C ASN A 574 6.67 11.06 13.12
N GLY A 575 5.52 11.20 12.42
CA GLY A 575 5.41 11.91 11.14
C GLY A 575 5.78 11.08 9.91
N VAL A 576 6.04 9.78 10.10
CA VAL A 576 6.44 8.84 9.05
C VAL A 576 5.29 7.88 8.76
N PRO A 577 4.89 7.65 7.50
CA PRO A 577 3.90 6.63 7.18
C PRO A 577 4.47 5.23 7.44
N LEU A 578 3.69 4.34 7.99
CA LEU A 578 4.04 2.95 8.22
C LEU A 578 2.88 2.08 7.73
N ILE A 579 3.17 1.15 6.83
CA ILE A 579 2.18 0.22 6.30
C ILE A 579 2.43 -1.13 6.95
N ILE A 580 1.49 -1.57 7.78
CA ILE A 580 1.60 -2.80 8.58
C ILE A 580 0.36 -3.65 8.43
N GLY A 581 0.53 -4.97 8.57
CA GLY A 581 -0.61 -5.87 8.73
C GLY A 581 -1.06 -5.89 10.19
N GLU A 582 -2.38 -5.92 10.39
CA GLU A 582 -3.00 -6.15 11.69
C GLU A 582 -3.80 -7.44 11.68
N VAL A 583 -3.51 -8.33 12.64
CA VAL A 583 -4.38 -9.46 12.99
C VAL A 583 -5.58 -8.94 13.78
N TYR A 584 -6.79 -9.27 13.34
CA TYR A 584 -8.03 -8.82 13.98
C TYR A 584 -9.15 -9.84 13.84
N ASN A 585 -10.29 -9.57 14.50
CA ASN A 585 -11.50 -10.40 14.45
C ASN A 585 -11.22 -11.87 14.79
N ARG A 586 -10.44 -12.08 15.85
CA ARG A 586 -10.13 -13.42 16.35
C ARG A 586 -11.35 -14.05 17.01
N SER A 587 -11.54 -15.36 16.81
CA SER A 587 -12.67 -16.12 17.39
C SER A 587 -12.63 -16.25 18.91
N ASP A 588 -11.44 -16.12 19.51
CA ASP A 588 -11.22 -16.12 20.96
C ASP A 588 -11.51 -14.76 21.64
N ALA A 589 -11.99 -13.78 20.87
CA ALA A 589 -12.27 -12.42 21.31
C ALA A 589 -11.06 -11.64 21.88
N LEU A 590 -9.83 -12.10 21.61
CA LEU A 590 -8.59 -11.39 21.93
C LEU A 590 -8.14 -10.52 20.74
N ASN A 591 -7.18 -9.63 21.00
CA ASN A 591 -6.62 -8.71 20.00
C ASN A 591 -5.12 -8.95 19.82
N GLY A 592 -4.60 -8.51 18.68
CA GLY A 592 -3.17 -8.59 18.37
C GLY A 592 -2.76 -9.92 17.76
N ASN A 593 -1.46 -10.05 17.55
CA ASN A 593 -0.81 -11.11 16.79
C ASN A 593 -0.24 -12.25 17.66
N GLU A 594 -0.63 -12.35 18.94
CA GLU A 594 -0.15 -13.39 19.83
C GLU A 594 -1.30 -14.30 20.29
N VAL A 595 -1.17 -15.59 20.00
CA VAL A 595 -2.14 -16.64 20.32
C VAL A 595 -1.51 -17.60 21.32
N HIS A 596 -2.25 -17.94 22.37
CA HIS A 596 -1.87 -18.96 23.34
C HIS A 596 -2.85 -20.12 23.23
N PHE A 597 -2.32 -21.30 22.94
CA PHE A 597 -3.06 -22.56 23.05
C PHE A 597 -2.77 -23.17 24.42
N ASN A 598 -3.79 -23.27 25.25
CA ASN A 598 -3.66 -23.65 26.66
C ASN A 598 -4.05 -25.13 26.84
N ASN A 599 -3.10 -25.95 27.29
CA ASN A 599 -3.36 -27.33 27.65
C ASN A 599 -2.91 -27.62 29.07
N ILE A 600 -3.57 -28.61 29.65
CA ILE A 600 -3.18 -29.26 30.89
C ILE A 600 -2.88 -30.73 30.63
N CYS A 601 -2.10 -31.35 31.51
CA CYS A 601 -1.89 -32.78 31.54
C CYS A 601 -2.28 -33.31 32.91
N GLU A 602 -2.64 -34.58 32.96
CA GLU A 602 -2.87 -35.30 34.20
C GLU A 602 -1.84 -36.42 34.32
N ILE A 603 -1.23 -36.55 35.50
CA ILE A 603 -0.49 -37.75 35.88
C ILE A 603 -1.24 -38.45 37.00
N THR A 604 -0.89 -39.70 37.26
CA THR A 604 -1.49 -40.45 38.37
C THR A 604 -0.42 -40.92 39.34
N ALA A 605 -0.81 -41.01 40.63
CA ALA A 605 0.02 -41.60 41.66
C ALA A 605 -0.68 -42.76 42.33
N ASP A 606 0.11 -43.80 42.59
CA ASP A 606 -0.29 -44.94 43.40
C ASP A 606 -0.16 -44.57 44.88
N PHE A 607 -1.29 -44.29 45.53
CA PHE A 607 -1.33 -43.98 46.96
C PHE A 607 -1.46 -45.25 47.77
N ASP A 608 -0.58 -45.37 48.77
CA ASP A 608 -0.55 -46.50 49.66
C ASP A 608 -1.63 -46.41 50.74
N THR A 609 -2.18 -47.58 51.08
CA THR A 609 -3.21 -47.68 52.11
C THR A 609 -2.73 -47.24 53.49
N LYS A 610 -3.66 -46.84 54.36
CA LYS A 610 -3.38 -46.65 55.79
C LYS A 610 -2.63 -47.85 56.41
N GLY A 611 -2.98 -49.07 55.98
CA GLY A 611 -2.33 -50.31 56.42
C GLY A 611 -0.88 -50.48 55.93
N TYR A 612 -0.50 -49.84 54.82
CA TYR A 612 0.89 -49.81 54.34
C TYR A 612 1.76 -48.99 55.29
N TRP A 613 1.33 -47.78 55.63
CA TRP A 613 2.04 -46.86 56.52
C TRP A 613 2.17 -47.37 57.96
N HIS A 614 1.30 -48.29 58.37
CA HIS A 614 1.42 -49.02 59.64
C HIS A 614 2.51 -50.12 59.62
N ASN A 615 2.82 -50.69 58.45
CA ASN A 615 3.63 -51.90 58.35
C ASN A 615 5.14 -51.62 58.20
N LYS A 616 5.94 -52.69 58.11
CA LYS A 616 7.41 -52.59 58.01
C LYS A 616 7.90 -51.73 56.87
N ASN A 617 7.28 -51.83 55.71
CA ASN A 617 7.75 -51.17 54.50
C ASN A 617 7.45 -49.67 54.61
N GLY A 618 6.21 -49.28 54.87
CA GLY A 618 5.83 -47.88 55.02
C GLY A 618 6.60 -47.18 56.13
N LEU A 619 6.69 -47.78 57.33
CA LEU A 619 7.45 -47.21 58.44
C LEU A 619 8.95 -47.06 58.15
N SER A 620 9.51 -47.85 57.22
CA SER A 620 10.93 -47.74 56.84
C SER A 620 11.23 -46.61 55.85
N GLU A 621 10.19 -46.11 55.18
CA GLU A 621 10.30 -44.94 54.29
C GLU A 621 10.20 -43.63 55.06
N LEU A 622 9.53 -43.63 56.22
CA LEU A 622 9.32 -42.42 57.02
C LEU A 622 10.65 -41.84 57.54
N THR A 623 10.77 -40.53 57.39
CA THR A 623 11.96 -39.75 57.75
C THR A 623 11.70 -38.87 58.96
N GLU A 624 12.78 -38.36 59.55
CA GLU A 624 12.70 -37.37 60.63
C GLU A 624 11.98 -36.08 60.19
N ALA A 625 12.07 -35.72 58.90
CA ALA A 625 11.37 -34.57 58.35
C ALA A 625 9.85 -34.77 58.36
N ASP A 626 9.38 -36.00 58.09
CA ASP A 626 7.95 -36.34 58.16
C ASP A 626 7.42 -36.21 59.58
N ARG A 627 8.18 -36.73 60.56
CA ARG A 627 7.86 -36.61 61.98
C ARG A 627 7.76 -35.15 62.41
N VAL A 628 8.75 -34.32 62.05
CA VAL A 628 8.75 -32.88 62.38
C VAL A 628 7.57 -32.17 61.74
N TYR A 629 7.25 -32.48 60.48
CA TYR A 629 6.13 -31.88 59.77
C TYR A 629 4.79 -32.23 60.44
N VAL A 630 4.53 -33.52 60.65
CA VAL A 630 3.29 -34.02 61.25
C VAL A 630 3.11 -33.49 62.68
N ASN A 631 4.14 -33.53 63.52
CA ASN A 631 4.10 -32.96 64.88
C ASN A 631 3.93 -31.44 64.91
N GLY A 632 4.02 -30.76 63.77
CA GLY A 632 3.70 -29.34 63.62
C GLY A 632 2.20 -29.08 63.39
N LEU A 633 1.39 -30.10 63.09
CA LEU A 633 -0.04 -29.96 62.82
C LEU A 633 -0.85 -30.22 64.08
N ALA A 634 -1.95 -29.47 64.27
CA ALA A 634 -2.76 -29.50 65.49
C ALA A 634 -3.21 -30.91 65.96
N PRO A 635 -3.59 -31.85 65.06
CA PRO A 635 -3.98 -33.21 65.47
C PRO A 635 -2.87 -34.03 66.14
N TYR A 636 -1.60 -33.68 65.90
CA TYR A 636 -0.43 -34.45 66.35
C TYR A 636 0.58 -33.61 67.14
N ALA A 637 0.30 -32.33 67.40
CA ALA A 637 1.23 -31.43 68.08
C ALA A 637 1.21 -31.57 69.62
N SER A 638 0.13 -32.13 70.17
CA SER A 638 -0.06 -32.28 71.60
C SER A 638 -1.03 -33.42 71.90
N PRO A 639 -0.96 -34.02 73.12
CA PRO A 639 -1.80 -35.15 73.48
C PRO A 639 -3.28 -34.84 73.28
N SER A 640 -3.95 -35.67 72.48
CA SER A 640 -5.38 -35.49 72.17
C SER A 640 -6.28 -36.17 73.21
N ASN A 641 -7.51 -35.66 73.39
CA ASN A 641 -8.48 -36.19 74.38
C ASN A 641 -9.26 -37.43 73.92
N TYR A 642 -9.20 -37.72 72.62
CA TYR A 642 -9.89 -38.86 72.02
C TYR A 642 -9.00 -40.09 71.92
N PHE A 643 -7.69 -39.93 72.13
CA PHE A 643 -6.77 -41.06 72.22
C PHE A 643 -6.71 -41.60 73.66
N GLY A 644 -7.08 -42.87 73.84
CA GLY A 644 -7.08 -43.55 75.15
C GLY A 644 -5.68 -43.69 75.77
N ALA A 645 -4.64 -43.37 75.01
CA ALA A 645 -3.24 -43.45 75.42
C ALA A 645 -2.40 -42.28 74.86
N GLY A 646 -2.92 -41.04 74.81
CA GLY A 646 -2.28 -39.85 74.21
C GLY A 646 -0.75 -39.94 74.12
N ASP A 647 -0.23 -40.05 72.91
CA ASP A 647 1.18 -40.28 72.59
C ASP A 647 1.73 -39.13 71.72
N GLU A 648 0.86 -38.39 71.04
CA GLU A 648 1.26 -37.21 70.28
C GLU A 648 1.89 -36.13 71.20
N PRO A 649 2.97 -35.46 70.79
CA PRO A 649 3.64 -35.58 69.49
C PRO A 649 4.49 -36.85 69.37
N PHE A 650 4.56 -37.40 68.16
CA PHE A 650 5.30 -38.62 67.86
C PHE A 650 6.77 -38.53 68.32
N ASP A 651 7.07 -39.10 69.48
CA ASP A 651 8.36 -39.03 70.20
C ASP A 651 8.83 -40.39 70.78
N GLY A 652 8.02 -41.42 70.59
CA GLY A 652 8.21 -42.79 71.05
C GLY A 652 7.68 -43.05 72.46
N LYS A 653 6.90 -42.16 73.07
CA LYS A 653 6.44 -42.31 74.45
C LYS A 653 4.95 -41.97 74.61
N PHE A 654 4.31 -42.66 75.55
CA PHE A 654 3.00 -42.25 76.04
C PHE A 654 3.10 -40.95 76.86
N THR A 655 1.98 -40.25 77.08
CA THR A 655 1.87 -39.03 77.93
C THR A 655 2.54 -39.18 79.31
N GLY A 656 2.61 -40.40 79.87
CA GLY A 656 3.28 -40.71 81.13
C GLY A 656 4.82 -40.81 81.08
N GLY A 657 5.43 -40.72 79.90
CA GLY A 657 6.86 -40.86 79.66
C GLY A 657 7.35 -42.31 79.49
N GLU A 658 6.45 -43.29 79.58
CA GLU A 658 6.75 -44.69 79.31
C GLU A 658 6.92 -44.92 77.79
N PRO A 659 7.87 -45.76 77.35
CA PRO A 659 8.06 -46.06 75.93
C PRO A 659 6.81 -46.73 75.34
N VAL A 660 6.44 -46.35 74.12
CA VAL A 660 5.39 -47.08 73.39
C VAL A 660 5.82 -48.50 73.07
N GLU A 661 4.85 -49.41 72.94
CA GLU A 661 5.12 -50.79 72.57
C GLU A 661 5.77 -50.89 71.18
N ALA A 662 6.50 -51.98 70.94
CA ALA A 662 7.07 -52.24 69.62
C ALA A 662 5.95 -52.36 68.56
N ALA A 663 6.19 -51.88 67.34
CA ALA A 663 5.32 -52.21 66.21
C ALA A 663 5.51 -53.67 65.80
N PHE A 664 4.43 -54.40 65.49
CA PHE A 664 4.47 -55.82 65.15
C PHE A 664 3.83 -56.13 63.80
N SER A 665 4.38 -57.13 63.09
CA SER A 665 3.72 -57.81 61.97
C SER A 665 3.59 -59.28 62.36
N GLY A 666 2.38 -59.70 62.73
CA GLY A 666 2.18 -60.98 63.41
C GLY A 666 2.98 -61.04 64.71
N ASP A 667 3.77 -62.10 64.90
CA ASP A 667 4.57 -62.30 66.13
C ASP A 667 5.96 -61.62 66.09
N SER A 668 6.31 -60.95 64.99
CA SER A 668 7.65 -60.36 64.80
C SER A 668 7.63 -58.85 65.00
N ALA A 669 8.50 -58.35 65.89
CA ALA A 669 8.71 -56.92 66.07
C ALA A 669 9.35 -56.32 64.81
N ILE A 670 8.71 -55.29 64.28
CA ILE A 670 9.11 -54.51 63.12
C ILE A 670 10.02 -53.36 63.54
N TRP A 671 9.62 -52.64 64.59
CA TRP A 671 10.34 -51.54 65.20
C TRP A 671 10.36 -51.73 66.72
N MET A 672 11.43 -51.28 67.37
CA MET A 672 11.57 -51.48 68.81
C MET A 672 10.62 -50.58 69.58
N ALA A 673 10.27 -51.01 70.80
CA ALA A 673 9.56 -50.17 71.74
C ALA A 673 10.33 -48.85 71.98
N GLY A 674 9.61 -47.74 72.13
CA GLY A 674 10.21 -46.43 72.36
C GLY A 674 10.67 -45.68 71.11
N THR A 675 10.36 -46.15 69.90
CA THR A 675 10.61 -45.41 68.65
C THR A 675 9.35 -44.70 68.19
N TRP A 676 9.50 -43.50 67.62
CA TRP A 676 8.35 -42.75 67.07
C TRP A 676 7.67 -43.48 65.91
N GLN A 677 8.39 -44.32 65.14
CA GLN A 677 7.76 -45.18 64.13
C GLN A 677 6.81 -46.20 64.77
N SER A 678 7.16 -46.75 65.93
CA SER A 678 6.27 -47.68 66.63
C SER A 678 5.01 -46.98 67.11
N GLU A 679 5.13 -45.71 67.48
CA GLU A 679 4.00 -44.85 67.85
C GLU A 679 3.09 -44.53 66.66
N VAL A 680 3.64 -44.06 65.53
CA VAL A 680 2.89 -43.85 64.29
C VAL A 680 2.15 -45.12 63.88
N SER A 681 2.81 -46.27 64.01
CA SER A 681 2.21 -47.58 63.74
C SER A 681 0.98 -47.82 64.61
N GLN A 682 1.09 -47.64 65.94
CA GLN A 682 -0.03 -47.82 66.88
C GLN A 682 -1.16 -46.84 66.59
N PHE A 683 -0.84 -45.57 66.35
CA PHE A 683 -1.81 -44.53 66.04
C PHE A 683 -2.68 -44.86 64.81
N LEU A 684 -2.07 -45.39 63.74
CA LEU A 684 -2.78 -45.72 62.49
C LEU A 684 -3.77 -46.89 62.63
N VAL A 685 -3.59 -47.80 63.60
CA VAL A 685 -4.41 -49.02 63.76
C VAL A 685 -5.26 -49.06 65.03
N ASP A 686 -5.32 -47.97 65.79
CA ASP A 686 -6.13 -47.94 67.00
C ASP A 686 -7.62 -48.19 66.70
N SER A 687 -8.31 -48.77 67.68
CA SER A 687 -9.64 -49.35 67.52
C SER A 687 -10.74 -48.29 67.52
N ASN A 688 -11.36 -48.09 66.35
CA ASN A 688 -12.44 -47.12 66.10
C ASN A 688 -13.82 -47.55 66.67
N GLY A 689 -14.02 -47.41 67.98
CA GLY A 689 -15.04 -48.13 68.73
C GLY A 689 -16.31 -47.42 69.25
N ASN A 690 -16.91 -46.41 68.60
CA ASN A 690 -18.30 -45.92 68.77
C ASN A 690 -18.58 -44.75 67.77
N ALA A 691 -19.66 -43.99 67.94
CA ALA A 691 -20.12 -42.93 67.02
C ALA A 691 -20.09 -41.49 67.62
N ASP A 692 -19.14 -41.19 68.52
CA ASP A 692 -19.04 -39.86 69.14
C ASP A 692 -18.06 -38.91 68.41
N LEU A 693 -18.14 -37.61 68.72
CA LEU A 693 -17.33 -36.56 68.05
C LEU A 693 -15.82 -36.85 68.11
N ASN A 694 -15.36 -37.43 69.21
CA ASN A 694 -13.95 -37.65 69.48
C ASN A 694 -13.40 -38.78 68.60
N GLU A 695 -14.17 -39.86 68.41
CA GLU A 695 -13.78 -40.96 67.51
C GLU A 695 -13.83 -40.54 66.03
N HIS A 696 -14.77 -39.66 65.63
CA HIS A 696 -14.77 -39.10 64.28
C HIS A 696 -13.50 -38.27 64.02
N LYS A 697 -13.05 -37.49 65.02
CA LYS A 697 -11.79 -36.74 64.94
C LYS A 697 -10.58 -37.67 64.84
N GLU A 698 -10.56 -38.75 65.63
CA GLU A 698 -9.50 -39.75 65.57
C GLU A 698 -9.39 -40.39 64.18
N GLN A 699 -10.52 -40.83 63.60
CA GLN A 699 -10.51 -41.43 62.28
C GLN A 699 -10.07 -40.45 61.18
N LEU A 700 -10.49 -39.17 61.27
CA LEU A 700 -10.01 -38.14 60.37
C LEU A 700 -8.50 -37.94 60.51
N ALA A 701 -7.98 -37.88 61.75
CA ALA A 701 -6.55 -37.75 62.00
C ALA A 701 -5.75 -38.97 61.48
N GLN A 702 -6.28 -40.19 61.60
CA GLN A 702 -5.66 -41.39 61.04
C GLN A 702 -5.59 -41.33 59.50
N GLN A 703 -6.69 -40.95 58.84
CA GLN A 703 -6.72 -40.88 57.37
C GLN A 703 -5.88 -39.71 56.83
N LEU A 704 -5.90 -38.58 57.52
CA LEU A 704 -5.04 -37.44 57.21
C LEU A 704 -3.56 -37.80 57.34
N LEU A 705 -3.18 -38.61 58.34
CA LEU A 705 -1.79 -39.02 58.53
C LEU A 705 -1.28 -39.88 57.37
N ALA A 706 -2.07 -40.88 56.95
CA ALA A 706 -1.76 -41.70 55.78
C ALA A 706 -1.69 -40.85 54.49
N PHE A 707 -2.60 -39.90 54.33
CA PHE A 707 -2.60 -38.98 53.19
C PHE A 707 -1.35 -38.09 53.15
N ILE A 708 -0.91 -37.57 54.30
CA ILE A 708 0.33 -36.80 54.43
C ILE A 708 1.54 -37.64 54.03
N PHE A 709 1.60 -38.91 54.43
CA PHE A 709 2.71 -39.78 54.03
C PHE A 709 2.66 -40.13 52.55
N ASN A 710 1.49 -40.45 52.00
CA ASN A 710 1.30 -40.65 50.56
C ASN A 710 1.81 -39.45 49.76
N THR A 711 1.31 -38.26 50.08
CA THR A 711 1.72 -37.04 49.36
C THR A 711 3.19 -36.71 49.53
N ARG A 712 3.88 -37.16 50.59
CA ARG A 712 5.30 -36.88 50.82
C ARG A 712 6.25 -37.95 50.26
N HIS A 713 5.73 -39.09 49.82
CA HIS A 713 6.53 -40.23 49.38
C HIS A 713 6.07 -40.85 48.05
N ARG A 714 5.00 -40.34 47.45
CA ARG A 714 4.47 -40.76 46.14
C ARG A 714 4.37 -39.55 45.21
N PRO A 715 4.40 -39.75 43.87
CA PRO A 715 4.69 -41.00 43.17
C PRO A 715 6.17 -41.42 43.26
N THR A 716 7.06 -40.49 43.61
CA THR A 716 8.48 -40.76 43.86
C THR A 716 8.80 -40.57 45.35
N SER A 717 9.95 -41.08 45.79
CA SER A 717 10.43 -40.90 47.17
C SER A 717 10.66 -39.45 47.61
N GLU A 718 10.64 -38.49 46.68
CA GLU A 718 10.72 -37.06 46.99
C GLU A 718 9.34 -36.45 47.32
N GLY A 719 8.26 -37.14 46.92
CA GLY A 719 6.88 -36.72 47.17
C GLY A 719 6.40 -35.57 46.30
N LEU A 720 5.13 -35.22 46.51
CA LEU A 720 4.45 -34.05 46.00
C LEU A 720 4.66 -32.84 46.92
N THR A 721 4.55 -31.65 46.34
CA THR A 721 4.62 -30.39 47.08
C THR A 721 3.26 -30.01 47.64
N GLN A 722 3.20 -29.14 48.65
CA GLN A 722 1.91 -28.65 49.17
C GLN A 722 1.11 -27.84 48.13
N THR A 723 1.77 -27.28 47.12
CA THR A 723 1.14 -26.55 46.03
C THR A 723 0.61 -27.47 44.93
N THR A 724 1.01 -28.74 44.91
CA THR A 724 0.50 -29.72 43.94
C THR A 724 -1.01 -29.90 44.13
N VAL A 725 -1.73 -29.92 43.02
CA VAL A 725 -3.18 -29.98 42.98
C VAL A 725 -3.63 -31.40 42.64
N ILE A 726 -4.54 -31.96 43.43
CA ILE A 726 -5.08 -33.31 43.24
C ILE A 726 -6.60 -33.30 43.26
N TRP A 727 -7.21 -34.33 42.69
CA TRP A 727 -8.66 -34.47 42.69
C TRP A 727 -9.17 -34.85 44.08
N PHE A 728 -9.88 -33.94 44.76
CA PHE A 728 -10.39 -34.12 46.12
C PHE A 728 -11.92 -34.05 46.16
N GLY A 729 -12.57 -35.22 46.25
CA GLY A 729 -14.02 -35.33 46.19
C GLY A 729 -14.52 -35.08 44.78
N ASP A 730 -14.93 -33.83 44.51
CA ASP A 730 -15.46 -33.37 43.22
C ASP A 730 -14.78 -32.08 42.71
N GLN A 731 -13.59 -31.76 43.23
CA GLN A 731 -12.87 -30.54 42.90
C GLN A 731 -11.35 -30.72 42.96
N TRP A 732 -10.64 -29.97 42.14
CA TRP A 732 -9.18 -29.85 42.21
C TRP A 732 -8.78 -28.98 43.40
N MET A 733 -7.94 -29.49 44.30
CA MET A 733 -7.46 -28.76 45.48
C MET A 733 -5.98 -28.99 45.71
N SER A 734 -5.27 -27.95 46.18
CA SER A 734 -3.88 -28.10 46.59
C SER A 734 -3.77 -29.01 47.81
N ILE A 735 -2.69 -29.79 47.89
CA ILE A 735 -2.41 -30.67 49.04
C ILE A 735 -2.38 -29.86 50.34
N GLY A 736 -1.81 -28.65 50.32
CA GLY A 736 -1.78 -27.73 51.45
C GLY A 736 -3.17 -27.33 51.92
N ASP A 737 -4.07 -27.00 50.99
CA ASP A 737 -5.45 -26.64 51.33
C ASP A 737 -6.25 -27.84 51.86
N ILE A 738 -6.02 -29.04 51.30
CA ILE A 738 -6.64 -30.29 51.80
C ILE A 738 -6.21 -30.54 53.24
N ILE A 739 -4.91 -30.47 53.54
CA ILE A 739 -4.38 -30.65 54.90
C ILE A 739 -4.93 -29.58 55.84
N SER A 740 -4.93 -28.31 55.44
CA SER A 740 -5.45 -27.20 56.24
C SER A 740 -6.96 -27.35 56.53
N ASN A 741 -7.74 -27.78 55.54
CA ASN A 741 -9.17 -28.01 55.69
C ASN A 741 -9.46 -29.22 56.59
N ALA A 742 -8.69 -30.29 56.47
CA ALA A 742 -8.80 -31.45 57.35
C ALA A 742 -8.44 -31.11 58.81
N VAL A 743 -7.36 -30.34 59.02
CA VAL A 743 -6.98 -29.85 60.35
C VAL A 743 -8.08 -28.93 60.92
N SER A 744 -8.60 -28.00 60.13
CA SER A 744 -9.68 -27.09 60.56
C SER A 744 -10.96 -27.83 60.94
N ALA A 745 -11.34 -28.85 60.14
CA ALA A 745 -12.50 -29.69 60.45
C ALA A 745 -12.28 -30.52 61.72
N TRP A 746 -11.07 -31.06 61.89
CA TRP A 746 -10.66 -31.78 63.10
C TRP A 746 -10.69 -30.88 64.35
N GLU A 747 -10.30 -29.61 64.27
CA GLU A 747 -10.39 -28.66 65.39
C GLU A 747 -11.86 -28.32 65.74
N GLY A 748 -12.73 -28.32 64.72
CA GLY A 748 -14.15 -28.03 64.83
C GLY A 748 -14.99 -29.06 65.59
N SER A 749 -16.31 -28.95 65.49
CA SER A 749 -17.26 -29.85 66.15
C SER A 749 -18.37 -30.36 65.23
N ASP A 750 -18.26 -30.12 63.91
CA ASP A 750 -19.23 -30.58 62.92
C ASP A 750 -18.88 -32.00 62.47
N ILE A 751 -19.60 -32.99 63.02
CA ILE A 751 -19.40 -34.40 62.71
C ILE A 751 -19.60 -34.69 61.21
N ASN A 752 -20.54 -34.03 60.53
CA ASN A 752 -20.78 -34.30 59.12
C ASN A 752 -19.62 -33.82 58.26
N GLN A 753 -19.06 -32.65 58.56
CA GLN A 753 -17.90 -32.12 57.85
C GLN A 753 -16.66 -33.01 58.08
N ILE A 754 -16.43 -33.44 59.32
CA ILE A 754 -15.35 -34.36 59.69
C ILE A 754 -15.50 -35.68 58.91
N ASP A 755 -16.70 -36.26 58.91
CA ASP A 755 -16.97 -37.56 58.27
C ASP A 755 -16.86 -37.48 56.75
N GLN A 756 -17.28 -36.37 56.14
CA GLN A 756 -17.11 -36.10 54.71
C GLN A 756 -15.64 -36.07 54.31
N ILE A 757 -14.82 -35.25 54.98
CA ILE A 757 -13.39 -35.13 54.66
C ILE A 757 -12.67 -36.47 54.92
N LYS A 758 -12.98 -37.13 56.04
CA LYS A 758 -12.46 -38.46 56.35
C LYS A 758 -12.73 -39.46 55.23
N THR A 759 -13.97 -39.48 54.72
CA THR A 759 -14.39 -40.41 53.66
C THR A 759 -13.65 -40.15 52.35
N VAL A 760 -13.45 -38.88 51.99
CA VAL A 760 -12.67 -38.52 50.78
C VAL A 760 -11.20 -38.91 50.93
N LEU A 761 -10.58 -38.64 52.09
CA LEU A 761 -9.20 -39.04 52.37
C LEU A 761 -9.02 -40.56 52.39
N ASP A 762 -9.96 -41.30 52.96
CA ASP A 762 -9.96 -42.77 52.89
C ASP A 762 -10.06 -43.26 51.44
N GLY A 763 -10.90 -42.64 50.63
CA GLY A 763 -10.98 -42.93 49.19
C GLY A 763 -9.64 -42.72 48.48
N LEU A 764 -8.96 -41.60 48.74
CA LEU A 764 -7.64 -41.30 48.17
C LEU A 764 -6.55 -42.26 48.64
N ASN A 765 -6.52 -42.59 49.94
CA ASN A 765 -5.53 -43.51 50.49
C ASN A 765 -5.71 -44.96 50.00
N ASN A 766 -6.87 -45.30 49.44
CA ASN A 766 -7.12 -46.63 48.87
C ASN A 766 -7.22 -46.58 47.34
N ASN A 767 -6.59 -45.59 46.69
CA ASN A 767 -6.59 -45.42 45.25
C ASN A 767 -5.17 -45.52 44.68
N ASP A 768 -4.96 -46.46 43.77
CA ASP A 768 -3.68 -46.65 43.05
C ASP A 768 -3.54 -45.74 41.80
N ASP A 769 -4.55 -44.91 41.54
CA ASP A 769 -4.65 -44.04 40.37
C ASP A 769 -5.18 -42.64 40.76
N VAL A 770 -4.53 -41.99 41.74
CA VAL A 770 -4.92 -40.63 42.19
C VAL A 770 -4.54 -39.61 41.12
N PRO A 771 -5.49 -38.87 40.51
CA PRO A 771 -5.18 -37.85 39.52
C PRO A 771 -4.48 -36.65 40.14
N ILE A 772 -3.40 -36.21 39.50
CA ILE A 772 -2.56 -35.09 39.89
C ILE A 772 -2.40 -34.15 38.70
N LEU A 773 -2.58 -32.85 38.96
CA LEU A 773 -2.13 -31.79 38.07
C LEU A 773 -0.69 -31.45 38.43
N PRO A 774 0.28 -31.72 37.54
CA PRO A 774 1.66 -31.37 37.82
C PRO A 774 1.85 -29.86 37.94
N SER A 775 2.85 -29.45 38.70
CA SER A 775 3.23 -28.03 38.79
C SER A 775 4.13 -27.56 37.65
N SER A 776 4.60 -28.48 36.80
CA SER A 776 5.46 -28.21 35.65
C SER A 776 5.07 -29.11 34.48
N TYR A 777 5.17 -28.59 33.27
CA TYR A 777 4.96 -29.38 32.05
C TYR A 777 6.03 -30.47 31.87
N GLU A 778 7.20 -30.34 32.51
CA GLU A 778 8.28 -31.33 32.43
C GLU A 778 7.90 -32.66 33.10
N ASP A 779 6.98 -32.61 34.05
CA ASP A 779 6.45 -33.80 34.74
C ASP A 779 5.31 -34.46 33.95
N CYS A 780 4.86 -33.85 32.85
CA CYS A 780 3.82 -34.40 32.00
C CYS A 780 4.32 -35.51 31.09
N PRO A 781 3.43 -36.41 30.62
CA PRO A 781 3.76 -37.36 29.57
C PRO A 781 4.22 -36.64 28.30
N THR A 782 5.24 -37.19 27.64
CA THR A 782 5.68 -36.67 26.34
C THR A 782 4.49 -36.64 25.38
N PRO A 783 4.20 -35.50 24.73
CA PRO A 783 3.10 -35.41 23.77
C PRO A 783 3.26 -36.45 22.66
N ASP A 784 2.23 -37.26 22.47
CA ASP A 784 2.09 -38.17 21.34
C ASP A 784 1.08 -37.59 20.35
N PHE A 785 1.57 -37.24 19.16
CA PHE A 785 0.78 -36.69 18.06
C PHE A 785 0.43 -37.74 16.99
N THR A 786 0.79 -39.01 17.22
CA THR A 786 0.32 -40.10 16.36
C THR A 786 -1.17 -40.30 16.64
N GLN A 787 -2.01 -39.84 15.71
CA GLN A 787 -3.44 -40.11 15.79
C GLN A 787 -3.65 -41.64 15.87
N PRO A 788 -4.44 -42.16 16.82
CA PRO A 788 -5.04 -43.46 16.60
C PRO A 788 -5.95 -43.31 15.38
N GLU A 789 -5.71 -44.07 14.31
CA GLU A 789 -6.67 -44.21 13.22
C GLU A 789 -8.03 -44.60 13.84
N SER A 790 -8.98 -43.67 13.91
CA SER A 790 -10.36 -43.93 14.32
C SER A 790 -11.31 -43.79 13.15
#